data_AF-C4M430-F1
#
_entry.id   AF-C4M430-F1
#
_cell.length_a   1.000
_cell.length_b   1.000
_cell.length_c   1.000
_cell.angle_alpha   90.00
_cell.angle_beta   90.00
_cell.angle_gamma   90.00
#
_symmetry.space_group_name_H-M   'P 1'
#
loop_
_entity.id
_entity.type
_entity.pdbx_description
1 polymer ?
#
loop_
_entity_poly.entity_id
_entity_poly.type
_entity_poly.pdbx_seq_one_letter_code
_entity_poly.pdbx_strand_id
1 'polypeptide(L)'
;MSRVVVRFILNGQCVATKPLNSQDKLKTAREKIKEKMSDSQYFLTKDGDIIDKNDEECFTVGDVIDEKRVINIKGIEDKKEVRIKINDKIITTIEMDTKTPLSDVRKIVQNIPDSAYFYTLDNDKIERNTEEEFIVEDIINNDEIILKEEKENIPEINDITIGICLNGKPKIKKQFNKNISLSDVRKEIERLQQIPKRFEFEDQEGFKISSDDEQSLQLTSILHDNKINITTLTEDIINNTLTNVSPNKTTTQCTPLINNCNYGFQNTSQNTTDVSEPNVPIEGSIRLESHENGKLKIYLYPNQPFNQKDENDAIGILVVGQTGSGKTTLLNSFVNALYGIKITDDFRYIIINEDNLEQRKDQSKSQTSQVTIYNIKRTKRTPPIKIIDTPRFGDTRGIAYDMEITKQIKEAFENKVLDLNAICFVAQSSNVRLTLSQQYIFGNIINLFGKDVKKNFIAMLTFCDGKTPQIINALQSKECIFSTIIPEIDEPWYLKFNNSAIYDDNTEDEFTQMFWKLGMKNFDDFISKLLKLPRKSLEKSREVLKRRERIKARIEDLKTTLNSQLAKMNEIKQIYKQLDENREKVKKNENFTLTTQVEVQKKVDLQPGVYATNCNKCHKTCHHPCHVPFFISAFTNRFCTCIENKRCTTCGCHHTEHINSGYRYENLIETKEETLEDVYKRYSEGKQGMASAESMLIRLEEDYYKIRMECYDQQQEIIDCVNTLSEIALNKKVTSSNEYLDMLIKTEIEEKKQGYEARVEGYKELKKTNEMIEDIMKNSTTKKSKEEINAEVKRRMKEEEKKTRVKTMRLFLGKTK
;
A
#
# COMPACT_ATOMS: atom_id res chain seq x y z
N MET A 1 -67.64 -15.47 20.96
CA MET A 1 -66.22 -15.82 20.71
C MET A 1 -66.04 -17.32 20.92
N SER A 2 -65.81 -18.07 19.84
CA SER A 2 -65.66 -19.52 19.93
C SER A 2 -64.26 -19.86 20.45
N ARG A 3 -64.19 -20.39 21.69
CA ARG A 3 -63.00 -21.11 22.14
C ARG A 3 -62.81 -22.31 21.24
N VAL A 4 -61.69 -22.36 20.54
CA VAL A 4 -61.29 -23.42 19.62
C VAL A 4 -60.05 -24.10 20.17
N VAL A 5 -60.05 -25.44 20.20
CA VAL A 5 -58.85 -26.21 20.47
C VAL A 5 -58.09 -26.33 19.15
N VAL A 6 -56.89 -25.75 19.10
CA VAL A 6 -56.06 -25.66 17.90
C VAL A 6 -54.88 -26.60 18.03
N ARG A 7 -54.61 -27.36 16.95
CA ARG A 7 -53.44 -28.23 16.84
C ARG A 7 -52.36 -27.54 16.01
N PHE A 8 -51.15 -27.48 16.53
CA PHE A 8 -50.00 -26.94 15.84
C PHE A 8 -49.17 -28.07 15.24
N ILE A 9 -48.97 -28.03 13.93
CA ILE A 9 -48.24 -29.07 13.19
C ILE A 9 -46.96 -28.48 12.61
N LEU A 10 -45.81 -28.92 13.09
CA LEU A 10 -44.49 -28.58 12.55
C LEU A 10 -44.01 -29.71 11.65
N ASN A 11 -43.74 -29.43 10.38
CA ASN A 11 -43.23 -30.40 9.39
C ASN A 11 -44.01 -31.74 9.40
N GLY A 12 -45.34 -31.67 9.55
CA GLY A 12 -46.24 -32.83 9.57
C GLY A 12 -46.43 -33.51 10.94
N GLN A 13 -45.72 -33.10 11.99
CA GLN A 13 -45.88 -33.62 13.35
C GLN A 13 -46.57 -32.63 14.29
N CYS A 14 -47.49 -33.13 15.13
CA CYS A 14 -48.23 -32.31 16.08
C CYS A 14 -47.33 -31.94 17.28
N VAL A 15 -46.96 -30.67 17.41
CA VAL A 15 -46.04 -30.18 18.46
C VAL A 15 -46.75 -29.61 19.68
N ALA A 16 -47.98 -29.12 19.51
CA ALA A 16 -48.78 -28.58 20.60
C ALA A 16 -50.28 -28.67 20.30
N THR A 17 -51.10 -28.73 21.34
CA THR A 17 -52.55 -28.56 21.26
C THR A 17 -52.98 -27.62 22.37
N LYS A 18 -53.57 -26.47 22.02
CA LYS A 18 -53.91 -25.42 22.99
C LYS A 18 -55.31 -24.87 22.73
N PRO A 19 -56.07 -24.52 23.80
CA PRO A 19 -57.30 -23.76 23.66
C PRO A 19 -56.97 -22.29 23.34
N LEU A 20 -57.50 -21.79 22.23
CA LEU A 20 -57.35 -20.41 21.74
C LEU A 20 -58.72 -19.81 21.43
N ASN A 21 -58.78 -18.48 21.33
CA ASN A 21 -59.93 -17.81 20.72
C ASN A 21 -59.68 -17.65 19.22
N SER A 22 -60.70 -17.84 18.39
CA SER A 22 -60.58 -17.64 16.94
C SER A 22 -60.19 -16.21 16.55
N GLN A 23 -60.39 -15.23 17.43
CA GLN A 23 -59.97 -13.84 17.25
C GLN A 23 -58.61 -13.51 17.89
N ASP A 24 -57.95 -14.46 18.56
CA ASP A 24 -56.60 -14.23 19.07
C ASP A 24 -55.65 -13.97 17.88
N LYS A 25 -54.75 -12.99 18.02
CA LYS A 25 -53.68 -12.75 17.03
C LYS A 25 -52.69 -13.90 17.01
N LEU A 26 -52.04 -14.15 15.87
CA LEU A 26 -51.04 -15.21 15.77
C LEU A 26 -49.85 -14.98 16.71
N LYS A 27 -49.48 -13.72 16.98
CA LYS A 27 -48.47 -13.37 18.00
C LYS A 27 -48.83 -13.92 19.38
N THR A 28 -50.11 -13.87 19.77
CA THR A 28 -50.62 -14.46 21.02
C THR A 28 -50.58 -15.99 20.99
N ALA A 29 -50.83 -16.58 19.82
CA ALA A 29 -50.72 -18.03 19.63
C ALA A 29 -49.26 -18.49 19.78
N ARG A 30 -48.29 -17.76 19.21
CA ARG A 30 -46.84 -18.01 19.33
C ARG A 30 -46.37 -17.99 20.77
N GLU A 31 -46.72 -16.97 21.54
CA GLU A 31 -46.36 -16.89 22.96
C GLU A 31 -46.85 -18.10 23.77
N LYS A 32 -48.04 -18.63 23.46
CA LYS A 32 -48.60 -19.81 24.14
C LYS A 32 -47.90 -21.13 23.79
N ILE A 33 -47.11 -21.16 22.72
CA ILE A 33 -46.35 -22.34 22.27
C ILE A 33 -44.84 -22.09 22.17
N LYS A 34 -44.33 -20.99 22.75
CA LYS A 34 -42.92 -20.59 22.62
C LYS A 34 -41.89 -21.63 23.06
N GLU A 35 -42.25 -22.49 24.02
CA GLU A 35 -41.40 -23.60 24.46
C GLU A 35 -41.36 -24.78 23.47
N LYS A 36 -42.23 -24.78 22.46
CA LYS A 36 -42.43 -25.84 21.46
C LYS A 36 -42.20 -25.36 20.03
N MET A 37 -41.81 -24.09 19.84
CA MET A 37 -41.64 -23.45 18.55
C MET A 37 -40.42 -22.52 18.61
N SER A 38 -39.51 -22.64 17.65
CA SER A 38 -38.32 -21.77 17.55
C SER A 38 -38.65 -20.44 16.88
N ASP A 39 -37.83 -19.41 17.12
CA ASP A 39 -37.91 -18.11 16.46
C ASP A 39 -37.64 -18.18 14.96
N SER A 40 -36.94 -19.20 14.47
CA SER A 40 -36.69 -19.43 13.04
C SER A 40 -37.83 -20.17 12.31
N GLN A 41 -38.94 -20.48 13.01
CA GLN A 41 -40.11 -21.17 12.46
C GLN A 41 -41.26 -20.19 12.19
N TYR A 42 -42.01 -20.43 11.13
CA TYR A 42 -43.08 -19.53 10.67
C TYR A 42 -44.43 -20.23 10.61
N PHE A 43 -45.50 -19.50 10.93
CA PHE A 43 -46.86 -19.96 10.64
C PHE A 43 -47.12 -19.91 9.14
N LEU A 44 -47.98 -20.80 8.65
CA LEU A 44 -48.43 -20.80 7.27
C LEU A 44 -49.87 -20.33 7.16
N THR A 45 -50.24 -19.67 6.06
CA THR A 45 -51.64 -19.44 5.70
C THR A 45 -52.35 -20.76 5.34
N LYS A 46 -53.67 -20.72 5.14
CA LYS A 46 -54.46 -21.89 4.67
C LYS A 46 -53.95 -22.44 3.33
N ASP A 47 -53.44 -21.55 2.47
CA ASP A 47 -52.90 -21.88 1.16
C ASP A 47 -51.43 -22.33 1.20
N GLY A 48 -50.80 -22.31 2.39
CA GLY A 48 -49.45 -22.79 2.62
C GLY A 48 -48.34 -21.73 2.44
N ASP A 49 -48.70 -20.45 2.36
CA ASP A 49 -47.75 -19.34 2.27
C ASP A 49 -47.18 -18.99 3.65
N ILE A 50 -45.92 -18.54 3.68
CA ILE A 50 -45.23 -18.15 4.92
C ILE A 50 -45.77 -16.82 5.42
N ILE A 51 -46.16 -16.77 6.70
CA ILE A 51 -46.50 -15.53 7.42
C ILE A 51 -45.24 -15.04 8.13
N ASP A 52 -44.74 -13.86 7.75
CA ASP A 52 -43.61 -13.23 8.42
C ASP A 52 -43.95 -12.91 9.88
N LYS A 53 -42.97 -13.00 10.77
CA LYS A 53 -43.14 -12.73 12.20
C LYS A 53 -43.63 -11.31 12.47
N ASN A 54 -43.24 -10.34 11.62
CA ASN A 54 -43.70 -8.95 11.70
C ASN A 54 -45.18 -8.79 11.35
N ASP A 55 -45.72 -9.71 10.54
CA ASP A 55 -47.11 -9.68 10.08
C ASP A 55 -48.05 -10.49 10.98
N GLU A 56 -47.55 -11.19 12.00
CA GLU A 56 -48.37 -12.02 12.92
C GLU A 56 -49.41 -11.22 13.72
N GLU A 57 -49.27 -9.89 13.82
CA GLU A 57 -50.27 -9.00 14.40
C GLU A 57 -51.43 -8.68 13.43
N CYS A 58 -51.22 -8.89 12.13
CA CYS A 58 -52.24 -8.66 11.10
C CYS A 58 -53.21 -9.85 10.96
N PHE A 59 -52.78 -11.05 11.34
CA PHE A 59 -53.58 -12.29 11.23
C PHE A 59 -54.18 -12.76 12.56
N THR A 60 -55.39 -13.31 12.51
CA THR A 60 -56.03 -14.02 13.63
C THR A 60 -55.90 -15.54 13.48
N VAL A 61 -56.07 -16.26 14.57
CA VAL A 61 -56.15 -17.73 14.57
C VAL A 61 -57.20 -18.24 13.58
N GLY A 62 -58.36 -17.56 13.48
CA GLY A 62 -59.44 -17.90 12.54
C GLY A 62 -59.05 -17.78 11.06
N ASP A 63 -58.14 -16.85 10.74
CA ASP A 63 -57.67 -16.61 9.37
C ASP A 63 -56.75 -17.74 8.87
N VAL A 64 -56.18 -18.51 9.80
CA VAL A 64 -55.17 -19.54 9.49
C VAL A 64 -55.66 -20.97 9.70
N ILE A 65 -56.56 -21.21 10.67
CA ILE A 65 -57.03 -22.57 10.94
C ILE A 65 -57.93 -23.13 9.83
N ASP A 66 -57.67 -24.37 9.44
CA ASP A 66 -58.54 -25.14 8.55
C ASP A 66 -59.77 -25.73 9.29
N GLU A 67 -60.63 -26.45 8.56
CA GLU A 67 -61.81 -27.14 9.14
C GLU A 67 -61.44 -28.15 10.24
N LYS A 68 -60.20 -28.66 10.23
CA LYS A 68 -59.65 -29.58 11.22
C LYS A 68 -59.00 -28.86 12.41
N ARG A 69 -59.07 -27.52 12.44
CA ARG A 69 -58.50 -26.63 13.46
C ARG A 69 -56.99 -26.79 13.61
N VAL A 70 -56.30 -26.93 12.48
CA VAL A 70 -54.85 -27.07 12.41
C VAL A 70 -54.20 -25.75 11.98
N ILE A 71 -53.11 -25.36 12.66
CA ILE A 71 -52.16 -24.37 12.17
C ILE A 71 -50.88 -25.10 11.77
N ASN A 72 -50.49 -24.96 10.50
CA ASN A 72 -49.24 -25.51 10.00
C ASN A 72 -48.09 -24.54 10.28
N ILE A 73 -46.98 -25.09 10.73
CA ILE A 73 -45.72 -24.41 11.01
C ILE A 73 -44.67 -25.04 10.09
N LYS A 74 -43.87 -24.19 9.46
CA LYS A 74 -42.75 -24.60 8.62
C LYS A 74 -41.45 -24.07 9.22
N GLY A 75 -40.49 -24.96 9.42
CA GLY A 75 -39.09 -24.57 9.60
C GLY A 75 -38.48 -24.31 8.22
N ILE A 76 -37.70 -23.23 8.08
CA ILE A 76 -36.79 -23.11 6.94
C ILE A 76 -35.65 -24.10 7.23
N GLU A 77 -35.75 -25.32 6.73
CA GLU A 77 -34.68 -26.31 6.84
C GLU A 77 -33.55 -25.96 5.86
N ASP A 78 -32.79 -24.91 6.16
CA ASP A 78 -31.41 -24.76 5.68
C ASP A 78 -30.47 -25.34 6.75
N LYS A 79 -30.70 -26.61 7.10
CA LYS A 79 -29.75 -27.34 7.95
C LYS A 79 -28.51 -27.63 7.11
N LYS A 80 -27.38 -27.06 7.52
CA LYS A 80 -26.08 -27.41 6.96
C LYS A 80 -25.32 -28.31 7.92
N GLU A 81 -24.55 -29.22 7.36
CA GLU A 81 -23.59 -30.02 8.12
C GLU A 81 -22.42 -29.11 8.51
N VAL A 82 -22.35 -28.70 9.78
CA VAL A 82 -21.33 -27.76 10.29
C VAL A 82 -20.27 -28.53 11.06
N ARG A 83 -19.00 -28.38 10.65
CA ARG A 83 -17.82 -28.90 11.37
C ARG A 83 -17.36 -27.89 12.40
N ILE A 84 -17.35 -28.28 13.68
CA ILE A 84 -16.90 -27.41 14.77
C ILE A 84 -15.48 -27.79 15.14
N LYS A 85 -14.57 -26.83 15.10
CA LYS A 85 -13.14 -27.00 15.40
C LYS A 85 -12.74 -26.23 16.65
N ILE A 86 -11.90 -26.84 17.48
CA ILE A 86 -11.18 -26.16 18.56
C ILE A 86 -9.67 -26.26 18.25
N ASN A 87 -8.97 -25.13 18.20
CA ASN A 87 -7.52 -25.08 17.89
C ASN A 87 -7.18 -25.93 16.64
N ASP A 88 -7.95 -25.74 15.57
CA ASP A 88 -7.87 -26.44 14.28
C ASP A 88 -8.15 -27.96 14.30
N LYS A 89 -8.60 -28.52 15.44
CA LYS A 89 -9.04 -29.91 15.55
C LYS A 89 -10.56 -30.00 15.52
N ILE A 90 -11.11 -30.81 14.62
CA ILE A 90 -12.56 -31.07 14.55
C ILE A 90 -12.98 -31.81 15.83
N ILE A 91 -13.87 -31.20 16.61
CA ILE A 91 -14.45 -31.80 17.81
C ILE A 91 -15.77 -32.51 17.54
N THR A 92 -16.56 -31.98 16.60
CA THR A 92 -17.83 -32.59 16.19
C THR A 92 -18.24 -32.08 14.82
N THR A 93 -19.19 -32.78 14.21
CA THR A 93 -19.88 -32.37 12.99
C THR A 93 -21.37 -32.56 13.22
N ILE A 94 -22.17 -31.52 12.99
CA ILE A 94 -23.58 -31.50 13.35
C ILE A 94 -24.40 -30.77 12.30
N GLU A 95 -25.58 -31.30 11.98
CA GLU A 95 -26.56 -30.59 11.16
C GLU A 95 -27.30 -29.54 12.00
N MET A 96 -27.14 -28.27 11.66
CA MET A 96 -27.80 -27.16 12.34
C MET A 96 -28.24 -26.07 11.36
N ASP A 97 -29.28 -25.34 11.74
CA ASP A 97 -29.79 -24.16 11.02
C ASP A 97 -28.74 -23.04 11.08
N THR A 98 -28.36 -22.44 9.94
CA THR A 98 -27.37 -21.35 9.92
C THR A 98 -27.85 -20.10 10.65
N LYS A 99 -29.15 -19.99 10.94
CA LYS A 99 -29.71 -18.92 11.78
C LYS A 99 -29.71 -19.23 13.28
N THR A 100 -29.11 -20.34 13.71
CA THR A 100 -29.00 -20.68 15.14
C THR A 100 -28.09 -19.67 15.85
N PRO A 101 -28.52 -19.06 16.99
CA PRO A 101 -27.65 -18.21 17.81
C PRO A 101 -26.44 -18.97 18.36
N LEU A 102 -25.27 -18.33 18.48
CA LEU A 102 -24.06 -19.01 18.97
C LEU A 102 -24.20 -19.51 20.41
N SER A 103 -24.97 -18.80 21.23
CA SER A 103 -25.32 -19.24 22.60
C SER A 103 -26.02 -20.60 22.63
N ASP A 104 -26.85 -20.90 21.62
CA ASP A 104 -27.54 -22.18 21.48
C ASP A 104 -26.61 -23.24 20.87
N VAL A 105 -25.71 -22.87 19.96
CA VAL A 105 -24.65 -23.78 19.46
C VAL A 105 -23.82 -24.31 20.62
N ARG A 106 -23.45 -23.45 21.58
CA ARG A 106 -22.70 -23.87 22.77
C ARG A 106 -23.49 -24.83 23.67
N LYS A 107 -24.82 -24.68 23.77
CA LYS A 107 -25.69 -25.62 24.51
C LYS A 107 -25.86 -26.96 23.79
N ILE A 108 -25.96 -26.93 22.47
CA ILE A 108 -26.13 -28.11 21.62
C ILE A 108 -24.84 -28.95 21.64
N VAL A 109 -23.68 -28.29 21.63
CA VAL A 109 -22.36 -28.93 21.55
C VAL A 109 -21.74 -28.96 22.95
N GLN A 110 -22.15 -29.96 23.74
CA GLN A 110 -21.72 -30.14 25.14
C GLN A 110 -20.21 -30.28 25.35
N ASN A 111 -19.44 -30.50 24.27
CA ASN A 111 -17.99 -30.68 24.30
C ASN A 111 -17.19 -29.40 24.02
N ILE A 112 -17.83 -28.22 23.98
CA ILE A 112 -17.10 -26.95 23.90
C ILE A 112 -16.69 -26.55 25.34
N PRO A 113 -15.38 -26.49 25.66
CA PRO A 113 -14.91 -26.08 26.97
C PRO A 113 -15.16 -24.60 27.22
N ASP A 114 -15.29 -24.25 28.49
CA ASP A 114 -15.51 -22.88 28.96
C ASP A 114 -14.39 -21.89 28.59
N SER A 115 -13.20 -22.42 28.33
CA SER A 115 -12.01 -21.68 27.88
C SER A 115 -11.98 -21.42 26.37
N ALA A 116 -12.91 -22.00 25.59
CA ALA A 116 -12.97 -21.83 24.15
C ALA A 116 -13.94 -20.71 23.74
N TYR A 117 -13.48 -19.82 22.86
CA TYR A 117 -14.27 -18.69 22.34
C TYR A 117 -14.54 -18.84 20.85
N PHE A 118 -15.69 -18.34 20.39
CA PHE A 118 -16.01 -18.18 18.97
C PHE A 118 -15.26 -16.98 18.39
N TYR A 119 -14.97 -17.04 17.09
CA TYR A 119 -14.30 -15.97 16.35
C TYR A 119 -15.12 -15.59 15.12
N THR A 120 -15.14 -14.29 14.77
CA THR A 120 -15.74 -13.80 13.53
C THR A 120 -14.90 -14.21 12.30
N LEU A 121 -15.44 -14.01 11.08
CA LEU A 121 -14.69 -14.24 9.83
C LEU A 121 -13.42 -13.37 9.72
N ASP A 122 -13.40 -12.21 10.39
CA ASP A 122 -12.25 -11.31 10.47
C ASP A 122 -11.30 -11.66 11.63
N ASN A 123 -11.53 -12.79 12.31
CA ASN A 123 -10.71 -13.34 13.39
C ASN A 123 -10.78 -12.53 14.70
N ASP A 124 -11.87 -11.77 14.91
CA ASP A 124 -12.15 -11.08 16.17
C ASP A 124 -12.81 -12.04 17.17
N LYS A 125 -12.43 -11.93 18.44
CA LYS A 125 -12.98 -12.73 19.54
C LYS A 125 -14.41 -12.28 19.85
N ILE A 126 -15.36 -13.22 19.86
CA ILE A 126 -16.73 -12.96 20.33
C ILE A 126 -16.76 -13.20 21.84
N GLU A 127 -17.06 -12.14 22.59
CA GLU A 127 -17.17 -12.23 24.05
C GLU A 127 -18.41 -13.02 24.47
N ARG A 128 -18.29 -13.79 25.56
CA ARG A 128 -19.34 -14.74 26.01
C ARG A 128 -20.70 -14.10 26.25
N ASN A 129 -20.73 -12.87 26.74
CA ASN A 129 -21.96 -12.11 26.98
C ASN A 129 -22.61 -11.56 25.71
N THR A 130 -21.93 -11.66 24.56
CA THR A 130 -22.42 -11.20 23.25
C THR A 130 -22.78 -12.35 22.32
N GLU A 131 -22.56 -13.62 22.71
CA GLU A 131 -22.85 -14.81 21.87
C GLU A 131 -24.33 -14.93 21.43
N GLU A 132 -25.26 -14.28 22.14
CA GLU A 132 -26.69 -14.23 21.75
C GLU A 132 -26.98 -13.25 20.60
N GLU A 133 -26.07 -12.31 20.33
CA GLU A 133 -26.19 -11.30 19.27
C GLU A 133 -25.72 -11.81 17.90
N PHE A 134 -25.04 -12.96 17.87
CA PHE A 134 -24.47 -13.56 16.66
C PHE A 134 -25.18 -14.88 16.31
N ILE A 135 -25.31 -15.15 15.02
CA ILE A 135 -25.81 -16.42 14.48
C ILE A 135 -24.70 -17.20 13.77
N VAL A 136 -24.91 -18.50 13.55
CA VAL A 136 -23.95 -19.38 12.84
C VAL A 136 -23.53 -18.80 11.49
N GLU A 137 -24.46 -18.20 10.73
CA GLU A 137 -24.21 -17.58 9.43
C GLU A 137 -23.16 -16.45 9.48
N ASP A 138 -23.00 -15.77 10.62
CA ASP A 138 -22.06 -14.66 10.78
C ASP A 138 -20.61 -15.12 10.87
N ILE A 139 -20.37 -16.39 11.26
CA ILE A 139 -19.02 -16.91 11.55
C ILE A 139 -18.65 -18.15 10.73
N ILE A 140 -19.61 -18.78 10.05
CA ILE A 140 -19.39 -20.03 9.33
C ILE A 140 -18.57 -19.80 8.05
N ASN A 141 -17.48 -20.56 7.89
CA ASN A 141 -16.62 -20.51 6.71
C ASN A 141 -16.40 -21.92 6.15
N ASN A 142 -16.76 -22.17 4.89
CA ASN A 142 -16.68 -23.50 4.26
C ASN A 142 -17.31 -24.63 5.09
N ASP A 143 -18.46 -24.34 5.69
CA ASP A 143 -19.20 -25.22 6.59
C ASP A 143 -18.44 -25.54 7.90
N GLU A 144 -17.52 -24.68 8.31
CA GLU A 144 -16.75 -24.84 9.55
C GLU A 144 -16.92 -23.63 10.49
N ILE A 145 -17.03 -23.91 11.80
CA ILE A 145 -16.97 -22.93 12.88
C ILE A 145 -15.66 -23.16 13.65
N ILE A 146 -14.89 -22.09 13.84
CA ILE A 146 -13.60 -22.15 14.54
C ILE A 146 -13.74 -21.55 15.94
N LEU A 147 -13.33 -22.34 16.92
CA LEU A 147 -13.10 -21.91 18.29
C LEU A 147 -11.61 -22.06 18.63
N LYS A 148 -11.13 -21.22 19.54
CA LYS A 148 -9.78 -21.36 20.11
C LYS A 148 -9.90 -21.44 21.62
N GLU A 149 -9.27 -22.47 22.20
CA GLU A 149 -9.10 -22.53 23.66
C GLU A 149 -7.99 -21.57 24.05
N GLU A 150 -8.34 -20.59 24.89
CA GLU A 150 -7.33 -19.91 25.67
C GLU A 150 -6.88 -20.89 26.75
N LYS A 151 -5.58 -21.23 26.78
CA LYS A 151 -5.00 -21.87 27.97
C LYS A 151 -5.39 -21.02 29.16
N GLU A 152 -5.97 -21.65 30.18
CA GLU A 152 -6.44 -21.01 31.42
C GLU A 152 -5.64 -19.75 31.72
N ASN A 153 -6.26 -18.60 31.46
CA ASN A 153 -5.87 -17.36 32.08
C ASN A 153 -6.14 -17.54 33.57
N ILE A 154 -5.18 -18.14 34.27
CA ILE A 154 -4.89 -17.79 35.65
C ILE A 154 -4.98 -16.25 35.66
N PRO A 155 -5.81 -15.65 36.54
CA PRO A 155 -6.00 -14.20 36.57
C PRO A 155 -4.61 -13.60 36.49
N GLU A 156 -4.33 -12.77 35.46
CA GLU A 156 -2.97 -12.29 35.20
C GLU A 156 -2.37 -11.91 36.54
N ILE A 157 -1.47 -12.76 37.04
CA ILE A 157 -0.65 -12.43 38.18
C ILE A 157 0.29 -11.41 37.57
N ASN A 158 -0.19 -10.16 37.51
CA ASN A 158 0.63 -9.04 37.15
C ASN A 158 1.76 -8.93 38.17
N ASP A 159 1.64 -9.54 39.34
CA ASP A 159 2.63 -9.53 40.39
C ASP A 159 3.74 -10.58 40.22
N ILE A 160 4.81 -10.19 39.51
CA ILE A 160 6.03 -10.99 39.32
C ILE A 160 6.95 -10.90 40.56
N THR A 161 7.49 -12.03 41.01
CA THR A 161 8.51 -12.05 42.07
C THR A 161 9.90 -11.85 41.47
N ILE A 162 10.54 -10.75 41.82
CA ILE A 162 11.83 -10.33 41.26
C ILE A 162 12.91 -10.41 42.31
N GLY A 163 14.07 -10.97 41.94
CA GLY A 163 15.29 -10.92 42.74
C GLY A 163 16.05 -9.62 42.53
N ILE A 164 16.13 -8.79 43.57
CA ILE A 164 16.91 -7.55 43.54
C ILE A 164 18.36 -7.90 43.90
N CYS A 165 19.27 -7.59 42.98
CA CYS A 165 20.70 -7.82 43.12
C CYS A 165 21.42 -6.49 43.34
N LEU A 166 22.19 -6.37 44.43
CA LEU A 166 22.99 -5.19 44.73
C LEU A 166 24.44 -5.46 44.34
N ASN A 167 25.00 -4.66 43.43
CA ASN A 167 26.34 -4.83 42.85
C ASN A 167 26.54 -6.28 42.34
N GLY A 168 25.55 -6.80 41.59
CA GLY A 168 25.54 -8.16 41.05
C GLY A 168 25.31 -9.30 42.06
N LYS A 169 25.16 -9.01 43.36
CA LYS A 169 24.89 -10.02 44.40
C LYS A 169 23.41 -10.05 44.77
N PRO A 170 22.72 -11.21 44.71
CA PRO A 170 21.32 -11.31 45.12
C PRO A 170 21.14 -10.89 46.58
N LYS A 171 20.19 -10.00 46.85
CA LYS A 171 19.90 -9.52 48.21
C LYS A 171 18.52 -9.95 48.71
N ILE A 172 17.48 -9.69 47.93
CA ILE A 172 16.10 -9.94 48.37
C ILE A 172 15.23 -10.29 47.17
N LYS A 173 14.18 -11.09 47.40
CA LYS A 173 13.12 -11.29 46.43
C LYS A 173 11.88 -10.51 46.88
N LYS A 174 11.28 -9.76 45.96
CA LYS A 174 10.12 -8.92 46.24
C LYS A 174 9.15 -9.04 45.07
N GLN A 175 7.86 -9.06 45.36
CA GLN A 175 6.81 -9.14 44.36
C GLN A 175 6.41 -7.74 43.89
N PHE A 176 6.32 -7.56 42.57
CA PHE A 176 6.00 -6.30 41.92
C PHE A 176 5.02 -6.54 40.76
N ASN A 177 4.12 -5.59 40.52
CA ASN A 177 3.33 -5.60 39.31
C ASN A 177 4.24 -5.44 38.07
N LYS A 178 4.06 -6.23 37.02
CA LYS A 178 4.89 -6.28 35.82
C LYS A 178 4.91 -4.94 35.08
N ASN A 179 3.84 -4.16 35.18
CA ASN A 179 3.67 -2.88 34.49
C ASN A 179 4.02 -1.66 35.37
N ILE A 180 4.58 -1.86 36.56
CA ILE A 180 4.94 -0.77 37.47
C ILE A 180 6.07 0.10 36.88
N SER A 181 6.02 1.41 37.12
CA SER A 181 7.09 2.34 36.73
C SER A 181 8.36 2.10 37.57
N LEU A 182 9.54 2.35 37.02
CA LEU A 182 10.79 2.23 37.79
C LEU A 182 10.82 3.20 38.98
N SER A 183 10.21 4.37 38.83
CA SER A 183 10.07 5.35 39.92
C SER A 183 9.27 4.82 41.12
N ASP A 184 8.25 3.99 40.90
CA ASP A 184 7.45 3.40 41.96
C ASP A 184 8.14 2.14 42.54
N VAL A 185 8.86 1.39 41.71
CA VAL A 185 9.75 0.30 42.18
C VAL A 185 10.80 0.85 43.13
N ARG A 186 11.42 1.99 42.80
CA ARG A 186 12.40 2.67 43.66
C ARG A 186 11.83 2.97 45.04
N LYS A 187 10.64 3.57 45.11
CA LYS A 187 9.98 3.88 46.40
C LYS A 187 9.75 2.65 47.26
N GLU A 188 9.39 1.52 46.65
CA GLU A 188 9.22 0.25 47.37
C GLU A 188 10.55 -0.36 47.81
N ILE A 189 11.61 -0.23 47.01
CA ILE A 189 12.95 -0.71 47.34
C ILE A 189 13.58 0.12 48.46
N GLU A 190 13.43 1.44 48.46
CA GLU A 190 13.95 2.35 49.49
C GLU A 190 13.36 2.10 50.89
N ARG A 191 12.18 1.47 50.96
CA ARG A 191 11.55 1.02 52.21
C ARG A 191 12.18 -0.26 52.78
N LEU A 192 13.00 -0.97 52.02
CA LEU A 192 13.65 -2.22 52.45
C LEU A 192 14.92 -1.91 53.23
N GLN A 193 14.97 -2.31 54.51
CA GLN A 193 16.13 -2.10 55.38
C GLN A 193 17.44 -2.76 54.90
N GLN A 194 17.36 -3.70 53.94
CA GLN A 194 18.49 -4.47 53.41
C GLN A 194 19.15 -3.85 52.17
N ILE A 195 18.60 -2.73 51.67
CA ILE A 195 19.11 -2.01 50.49
C ILE A 195 19.43 -0.56 50.88
N PRO A 196 20.59 -0.01 50.48
CA PRO A 196 20.93 1.39 50.74
C PRO A 196 19.94 2.34 50.07
N LYS A 197 19.62 3.47 50.70
CA LYS A 197 18.67 4.45 50.14
C LYS A 197 19.17 5.15 48.87
N ARG A 198 20.48 5.12 48.59
CA ARG A 198 21.09 5.72 47.41
C ARG A 198 21.64 4.64 46.49
N PHE A 199 20.91 4.34 45.42
CA PHE A 199 21.29 3.38 44.39
C PHE A 199 20.82 3.82 43.01
N GLU A 200 21.41 3.27 41.95
CA GLU A 200 20.99 3.44 40.55
C GLU A 200 20.52 2.09 40.00
N PHE A 201 19.53 2.09 39.11
CA PHE A 201 19.15 0.89 38.35
C PHE A 201 20.11 0.68 37.20
N GLU A 202 20.32 -0.58 36.83
CA GLU A 202 21.08 -0.95 35.64
C GLU A 202 20.17 -1.63 34.62
N ASP A 203 20.38 -1.32 33.34
CA ASP A 203 19.74 -2.04 32.25
C ASP A 203 20.41 -3.41 31.99
N GLN A 204 19.91 -4.12 30.98
CA GLN A 204 20.38 -5.47 30.65
C GLN A 204 21.84 -5.51 30.16
N GLU A 205 22.37 -4.37 29.69
CA GLU A 205 23.76 -4.23 29.23
C GLU A 205 24.68 -3.70 30.34
N GLY A 206 24.13 -3.38 31.52
CA GLY A 206 24.87 -2.88 32.69
C GLY A 206 25.04 -1.37 32.72
N PHE A 207 24.32 -0.61 31.89
CA PHE A 207 24.33 0.85 31.93
C PHE A 207 23.41 1.37 33.03
N LYS A 208 23.87 2.41 33.73
CA LYS A 208 23.13 3.09 34.79
C LYS A 208 22.01 3.94 34.20
N ILE A 209 20.82 3.80 34.76
CA ILE A 209 19.64 4.56 34.38
C ILE A 209 19.57 5.83 35.22
N SER A 210 19.47 6.97 34.55
CA SER A 210 19.29 8.27 35.21
C SER A 210 17.94 8.33 35.93
N SER A 211 17.89 9.01 37.08
CA SER A 211 16.65 9.21 37.84
C SER A 211 15.54 9.91 37.04
N ASP A 212 15.91 10.72 36.04
CA ASP A 212 14.96 11.45 35.19
C ASP A 212 14.21 10.52 34.22
N ASP A 213 14.81 9.39 33.84
CA ASP A 213 14.23 8.43 32.90
C ASP A 213 13.30 7.41 33.59
N GLU A 214 13.43 7.23 34.91
CA GLU A 214 12.71 6.22 35.70
C GLU A 214 11.18 6.36 35.70
N GLN A 215 10.65 7.55 35.41
CA GLN A 215 9.21 7.77 35.28
C GLN A 215 8.65 7.28 33.94
N SER A 216 9.48 7.29 32.89
CA SER A 216 9.12 6.89 31.53
C SER A 216 9.34 5.41 31.25
N LEU A 217 10.13 4.74 32.10
CA LEU A 217 10.51 3.34 31.98
C LEU A 217 9.73 2.45 32.95
N GLN A 218 9.38 1.25 32.48
CA GLN A 218 8.70 0.22 33.27
C GLN A 218 9.68 -0.84 33.78
N LEU A 219 9.30 -1.58 34.82
CA LEU A 219 10.11 -2.65 35.39
C LEU A 219 10.54 -3.71 34.38
N THR A 220 9.69 -4.03 33.40
CA THR A 220 10.02 -4.93 32.29
C THR A 220 11.20 -4.48 31.44
N SER A 221 11.52 -3.18 31.39
CA SER A 221 12.62 -2.65 30.58
C SER A 221 14.01 -3.05 31.09
N ILE A 222 14.13 -3.38 32.39
CA ILE A 222 15.39 -3.76 33.04
C ILE A 222 15.37 -5.18 33.62
N LEU A 223 14.22 -5.84 33.53
CA LEU A 223 14.04 -7.17 34.07
C LEU A 223 14.76 -8.19 33.19
N HIS A 224 15.65 -8.98 33.78
CA HIS A 224 16.31 -10.10 33.11
C HIS A 224 16.34 -11.30 34.04
N ASP A 225 15.87 -12.48 33.58
CA ASP A 225 15.75 -13.71 34.38
C ASP A 225 15.06 -13.51 35.74
N ASN A 226 14.00 -12.71 35.78
CA ASN A 226 13.30 -12.30 37.01
C ASN A 226 14.22 -11.65 38.06
N LYS A 227 15.25 -10.93 37.62
CA LYS A 227 16.16 -10.16 38.48
C LYS A 227 16.37 -8.77 37.92
N ILE A 228 16.68 -7.84 38.82
CA ILE A 228 17.14 -6.50 38.48
C ILE A 228 18.44 -6.22 39.24
N ASN A 229 19.35 -5.49 38.60
CA ASN A 229 20.59 -5.04 39.21
C ASN A 229 20.45 -3.58 39.65
N ILE A 230 20.92 -3.31 40.87
CA ILE A 230 21.08 -1.97 41.41
C ILE A 230 22.51 -1.81 41.90
N THR A 231 23.08 -0.62 41.74
CA THR A 231 24.41 -0.29 42.27
C THR A 231 24.38 0.88 43.23
N THR A 232 25.13 0.77 44.33
CA THR A 232 25.27 1.86 45.31
C THR A 232 26.12 2.99 44.75
N LEU A 233 25.66 4.23 44.94
CA LEU A 233 26.51 5.40 44.83
C LEU A 233 27.48 5.39 46.02
N THR A 234 28.74 5.04 45.79
CA THR A 234 29.78 5.24 46.81
C THR A 234 29.97 6.74 47.04
N GLU A 235 29.65 7.20 48.24
CA GLU A 235 30.06 8.53 48.72
C GLU A 235 31.56 8.50 48.98
N ASP A 236 32.34 9.10 48.08
CA ASP A 236 33.68 9.57 48.42
C ASP A 236 33.52 10.72 49.44
N ILE A 237 33.57 10.37 50.73
CA ILE A 237 33.62 11.33 51.84
C ILE A 237 35.05 11.86 51.95
N ILE A 238 35.17 13.17 51.75
CA ILE A 238 36.31 14.00 52.14
C ILE A 238 36.26 14.29 53.67
N ASN A 239 37.43 14.17 54.32
CA ASN A 239 37.85 14.61 55.68
C ASN A 239 37.51 13.68 56.87
N ASN A 240 38.41 13.32 57.79
CA ASN A 240 39.46 14.15 58.39
C ASN A 240 40.52 13.36 59.23
N THR A 241 41.80 13.76 59.08
CA THR A 241 42.88 13.94 60.09
C THR A 241 43.54 12.82 60.93
N LEU A 242 44.90 12.88 60.88
CA LEU A 242 45.91 12.64 61.92
C LEU A 242 46.26 11.16 62.21
N THR A 243 47.49 10.66 62.03
CA THR A 243 48.81 11.21 62.38
C THR A 243 49.92 10.34 61.73
N ASN A 244 51.06 10.97 61.42
CA ASN A 244 52.46 10.48 61.49
C ASN A 244 52.79 9.12 60.81
N VAL A 245 53.69 9.02 59.83
CA VAL A 245 55.13 9.40 59.85
C VAL A 245 55.67 9.47 58.41
N SER A 246 56.44 10.52 58.10
CA SER A 246 57.37 10.64 56.95
C SER A 246 58.76 10.04 57.31
N PRO A 247 59.68 9.67 56.38
CA PRO A 247 60.11 10.55 55.29
C PRO A 247 60.63 9.95 53.96
N ASN A 248 60.64 10.83 52.95
CA ASN A 248 61.66 11.06 51.91
C ASN A 248 61.97 10.00 50.83
N LYS A 249 61.32 10.25 49.68
CA LYS A 249 61.92 10.51 48.36
C LYS A 249 63.45 10.64 48.31
N THR A 250 64.10 9.94 47.37
CA THR A 250 64.55 10.57 46.10
C THR A 250 64.95 9.52 45.06
N THR A 251 64.63 9.84 43.80
CA THR A 251 65.13 9.23 42.55
C THR A 251 64.86 7.74 42.33
N THR A 252 63.98 7.42 41.38
CA THR A 252 64.32 6.80 40.08
C THR A 252 63.00 6.48 39.36
N GLN A 253 62.62 7.29 38.38
CA GLN A 253 61.63 6.90 37.37
C GLN A 253 62.38 6.19 36.25
N CYS A 254 62.07 4.92 36.01
CA CYS A 254 62.04 4.31 34.68
C CYS A 254 61.26 2.98 34.69
N THR A 255 60.10 3.02 34.02
CA THR A 255 59.50 2.02 33.10
C THR A 255 59.09 0.62 33.59
N PRO A 256 58.02 0.06 33.01
CA PRO A 256 58.25 -0.90 31.93
C PRO A 256 57.45 -0.63 30.64
N LEU A 257 58.21 -0.54 29.56
CA LEU A 257 58.07 -1.28 28.30
C LEU A 257 56.74 -1.18 27.53
N ILE A 258 56.67 -0.10 26.75
CA ILE A 258 56.20 -0.14 25.36
C ILE A 258 57.46 -0.19 24.50
N ASN A 259 57.57 -1.14 23.57
CA ASN A 259 58.56 -1.09 22.49
C ASN A 259 57.91 -1.42 21.14
N ASN A 260 57.53 -0.33 20.46
CA ASN A 260 57.77 0.04 19.06
C ASN A 260 58.16 -1.04 18.03
N CYS A 261 57.52 -0.90 16.87
CA CYS A 261 58.25 -0.84 15.60
C CYS A 261 57.95 0.51 14.92
N ASN A 262 58.98 1.35 14.84
CA ASN A 262 59.04 2.58 14.06
C ASN A 262 59.23 2.25 12.57
N TYR A 263 58.49 2.93 11.70
CA TYR A 263 59.04 3.44 10.45
C TYR A 263 58.77 4.94 10.41
N GLY A 264 59.85 5.72 10.39
CA GLY A 264 59.83 7.16 10.60
C GLY A 264 59.23 7.93 9.44
N PHE A 265 58.38 8.90 9.76
CA PHE A 265 58.24 10.09 8.93
C PHE A 265 59.38 11.04 9.30
N GLN A 266 60.39 11.11 8.42
CA GLN A 266 61.31 12.22 8.44
C GLN A 266 60.53 13.50 8.13
N ASN A 267 60.50 14.41 9.10
CA ASN A 267 60.32 15.83 8.82
C ASN A 267 61.50 16.29 7.97
N THR A 268 61.34 16.22 6.65
CA THR A 268 62.05 17.11 5.74
C THR A 268 61.20 18.35 5.59
N SER A 269 61.66 19.43 6.21
CA SER A 269 61.36 20.78 5.75
C SER A 269 61.90 20.88 4.32
N GLN A 270 61.06 20.54 3.35
CA GLN A 270 61.18 21.08 2.00
C GLN A 270 60.16 22.21 1.92
N ASN A 271 60.66 23.44 2.04
CA ASN A 271 60.05 24.59 1.39
C ASN A 271 60.03 24.32 -0.11
N THR A 272 59.03 23.60 -0.57
CA THR A 272 58.50 23.75 -1.92
C THR A 272 57.21 24.52 -1.75
N THR A 273 57.28 25.82 -2.01
CA THR A 273 56.13 26.58 -2.49
C THR A 273 55.59 25.82 -3.71
N ASP A 274 54.66 24.90 -3.49
CA ASP A 274 53.84 24.36 -4.55
C ASP A 274 52.87 25.47 -4.94
N VAL A 275 53.37 26.41 -5.74
CA VAL A 275 52.54 27.33 -6.52
C VAL A 275 51.87 26.45 -7.56
N SER A 276 50.88 25.67 -7.14
CA SER A 276 50.00 24.98 -8.06
C SER A 276 49.42 26.04 -8.97
N GLU A 277 49.56 25.88 -10.28
CA GLU A 277 48.99 26.79 -11.26
C GLU A 277 47.52 27.09 -10.89
N PRO A 278 47.09 28.37 -10.94
CA PRO A 278 45.71 28.73 -10.68
C PRO A 278 44.80 27.98 -11.63
N ASN A 279 43.64 27.53 -11.13
CA ASN A 279 42.68 26.87 -12.01
C ASN A 279 42.24 27.86 -13.11
N VAL A 280 41.99 27.35 -14.31
CA VAL A 280 41.45 28.14 -15.42
C VAL A 280 40.11 27.56 -15.87
N PRO A 281 39.17 28.40 -16.33
CA PRO A 281 37.91 27.93 -16.90
C PRO A 281 38.15 26.96 -18.06
N ILE A 282 37.40 25.86 -18.09
CA ILE A 282 37.48 24.83 -19.14
C ILE A 282 37.00 25.42 -20.45
N GLU A 283 37.67 25.08 -21.54
CA GLU A 283 37.27 25.47 -22.89
C GLU A 283 35.81 25.09 -23.19
N GLY A 284 35.06 26.06 -23.73
CA GLY A 284 33.63 25.93 -24.01
C GLY A 284 32.71 26.29 -22.84
N SER A 285 33.24 26.59 -21.64
CA SER A 285 32.42 27.12 -20.54
C SER A 285 31.89 28.52 -20.88
N ILE A 286 30.64 28.80 -20.55
CA ILE A 286 29.98 30.08 -20.87
C ILE A 286 29.94 30.94 -19.60
N ARG A 287 30.57 32.12 -19.62
CA ARG A 287 30.47 33.08 -18.52
C ARG A 287 29.06 33.66 -18.46
N LEU A 288 28.47 33.74 -17.26
CA LEU A 288 27.14 34.28 -17.08
C LEU A 288 27.16 35.79 -16.84
N GLU A 289 26.33 36.50 -17.61
CA GLU A 289 26.20 37.97 -17.56
C GLU A 289 25.58 38.47 -16.24
N SER A 290 24.70 37.67 -15.62
CA SER A 290 24.00 38.02 -14.37
C SER A 290 24.92 38.20 -13.15
N HIS A 291 26.18 37.80 -13.24
CA HIS A 291 27.19 37.89 -12.19
C HIS A 291 28.43 38.71 -12.62
N GLU A 292 28.29 39.61 -13.61
CA GLU A 292 29.41 40.36 -14.17
C GLU A 292 30.03 41.42 -13.23
N ASN A 293 29.24 41.92 -12.27
CA ASN A 293 29.64 43.03 -11.39
C ASN A 293 30.28 42.57 -10.06
N GLY A 294 30.34 41.25 -9.78
CA GLY A 294 30.96 40.66 -8.58
C GLY A 294 32.44 40.35 -8.76
N LYS A 295 33.17 40.09 -7.66
CA LYS A 295 34.57 39.65 -7.75
C LYS A 295 34.68 38.20 -8.25
N LEU A 296 33.66 37.38 -7.98
CA LEU A 296 33.60 35.97 -8.37
C LEU A 296 32.87 35.79 -9.71
N LYS A 297 33.54 35.17 -10.67
CA LYS A 297 32.99 34.89 -12.01
C LYS A 297 32.25 33.56 -12.02
N ILE A 298 31.02 33.52 -12.53
CA ILE A 298 30.26 32.26 -12.65
C ILE A 298 30.27 31.76 -14.09
N TYR A 299 30.65 30.49 -14.27
CA TYR A 299 30.70 29.81 -15.56
C TYR A 299 29.72 28.64 -15.61
N LEU A 300 28.91 28.59 -16.66
CA LEU A 300 28.14 27.40 -17.00
C LEU A 300 29.07 26.34 -17.60
N TYR A 301 29.06 25.16 -16.99
CA TYR A 301 29.86 24.02 -17.43
C TYR A 301 29.43 23.51 -18.82
N PRO A 302 30.37 23.19 -19.73
CA PRO A 302 30.05 22.70 -21.07
C PRO A 302 29.57 21.26 -21.03
N ASN A 303 28.25 21.05 -20.91
CA ASN A 303 27.62 19.73 -20.92
C ASN A 303 27.64 19.11 -22.33
N GLN A 304 28.75 18.46 -22.69
CA GLN A 304 28.93 17.78 -23.97
C GLN A 304 28.67 16.27 -23.85
N PRO A 305 28.16 15.60 -24.89
CA PRO A 305 27.99 14.15 -24.88
C PRO A 305 29.33 13.43 -24.70
N PHE A 306 29.32 12.30 -23.98
CA PHE A 306 30.50 11.44 -23.86
C PHE A 306 30.82 10.74 -25.18
N ASN A 307 32.12 10.52 -25.41
CA ASN A 307 32.57 9.54 -26.39
C ASN A 307 32.37 8.12 -25.84
N GLN A 308 32.55 7.09 -26.67
CA GLN A 308 32.30 5.71 -26.28
C GLN A 308 33.17 5.22 -25.11
N LYS A 309 34.42 5.70 -25.00
CA LYS A 309 35.31 5.32 -23.89
C LYS A 309 34.83 5.92 -22.59
N ASP A 310 34.52 7.21 -22.59
CA ASP A 310 34.03 7.91 -21.41
C ASP A 310 32.67 7.38 -20.97
N GLU A 311 31.80 7.00 -21.92
CA GLU A 311 30.51 6.37 -21.64
C GLU A 311 30.66 5.01 -20.94
N ASN A 312 31.66 4.21 -21.34
CA ASN A 312 31.96 2.92 -20.71
C ASN A 312 32.61 3.08 -19.32
N ASP A 313 33.45 4.09 -19.14
CA ASP A 313 34.17 4.35 -17.88
C ASP A 313 33.33 5.18 -16.88
N ALA A 314 32.21 5.75 -17.32
CA ALA A 314 31.45 6.71 -16.53
C ALA A 314 30.84 6.10 -15.27
N ILE A 315 30.93 6.86 -14.18
CA ILE A 315 30.20 6.60 -12.94
C ILE A 315 28.82 7.26 -13.03
N GLY A 316 27.76 6.46 -12.92
CA GLY A 316 26.37 6.94 -12.95
C GLY A 316 25.84 7.33 -11.57
N ILE A 317 25.34 8.56 -11.43
CA ILE A 317 24.77 9.07 -10.17
C ILE A 317 23.37 9.60 -10.45
N LEU A 318 22.34 9.04 -9.83
CA LEU A 318 21.01 9.61 -9.81
C LEU A 318 20.83 10.48 -8.58
N VAL A 319 20.37 11.72 -8.75
CA VAL A 319 20.13 12.65 -7.63
C VAL A 319 18.66 13.03 -7.55
N VAL A 320 18.06 12.73 -6.40
CA VAL A 320 16.63 12.91 -6.12
C VAL A 320 16.46 13.69 -4.81
N GLY A 321 15.44 14.54 -4.74
CA GLY A 321 15.15 15.31 -3.54
C GLY A 321 13.93 16.21 -3.70
N GLN A 322 13.33 16.60 -2.59
CA GLN A 322 12.16 17.50 -2.59
C GLN A 322 12.53 18.95 -2.95
N THR A 323 11.53 19.79 -3.17
CA THR A 323 11.71 21.24 -3.27
C THR A 323 12.33 21.83 -2.00
N GLY A 324 13.26 22.77 -2.18
CA GLY A 324 13.98 23.41 -1.07
C GLY A 324 15.09 22.57 -0.42
N SER A 325 15.27 21.30 -0.80
CA SER A 325 16.30 20.42 -0.22
C SER A 325 17.75 20.85 -0.50
N GLY A 326 17.99 21.85 -1.36
CA GLY A 326 19.34 22.31 -1.70
C GLY A 326 20.04 21.47 -2.77
N LYS A 327 19.31 20.60 -3.50
CA LYS A 327 19.84 19.75 -4.59
C LYS A 327 20.64 20.54 -5.63
N THR A 328 20.10 21.65 -6.15
CA THR A 328 20.78 22.45 -7.18
C THR A 328 22.13 22.97 -6.69
N THR A 329 22.14 23.61 -5.52
CA THR A 329 23.37 24.15 -4.91
C THR A 329 24.38 23.05 -4.61
N LEU A 330 23.92 21.88 -4.15
CA LEU A 330 24.75 20.71 -3.92
C LEU A 330 25.42 20.23 -5.21
N LEU A 331 24.67 20.12 -6.30
CA LEU A 331 25.17 19.69 -7.60
C LEU A 331 26.18 20.68 -8.20
N ASN A 332 25.88 21.98 -8.14
CA ASN A 332 26.83 23.02 -8.58
C ASN A 332 28.11 22.98 -7.73
N SER A 333 27.99 22.82 -6.41
CA SER A 333 29.15 22.70 -5.51
C SER A 333 29.97 21.44 -5.80
N PHE A 334 29.31 20.33 -6.12
CA PHE A 334 29.98 19.06 -6.43
C PHE A 334 30.89 19.18 -7.67
N VAL A 335 30.44 19.85 -8.72
CA VAL A 335 31.27 20.06 -9.93
C VAL A 335 32.54 20.86 -9.60
N ASN A 336 32.44 21.88 -8.74
CA ASN A 336 33.62 22.63 -8.29
C ASN A 336 34.59 21.73 -7.50
N ALA A 337 34.08 20.86 -6.63
CA ALA A 337 34.89 19.88 -5.91
C ALA A 337 35.58 18.88 -6.86
N LEU A 338 34.90 18.39 -7.90
CA LEU A 338 35.48 17.47 -8.89
C LEU A 338 36.67 18.07 -9.64
N TYR A 339 36.60 19.36 -9.98
CA TYR A 339 37.71 20.07 -10.64
C TYR A 339 38.76 20.59 -9.67
N GLY A 340 38.57 20.44 -8.36
CA GLY A 340 39.51 20.93 -7.35
C GLY A 340 39.61 22.45 -7.34
N ILE A 341 38.50 23.14 -7.63
CA ILE A 341 38.41 24.60 -7.49
C ILE A 341 38.71 24.96 -6.04
N LYS A 342 39.47 26.03 -5.84
CA LYS A 342 39.88 26.56 -4.55
C LYS A 342 39.01 27.74 -4.18
N ILE A 343 38.89 27.99 -2.88
CA ILE A 343 38.20 29.19 -2.39
C ILE A 343 38.82 30.47 -2.97
N THR A 344 40.15 30.48 -3.16
CA THR A 344 40.92 31.60 -3.70
C THR A 344 40.84 31.78 -5.21
N ASP A 345 40.26 30.82 -5.94
CA ASP A 345 40.06 30.99 -7.38
C ASP A 345 38.97 32.04 -7.62
N ASP A 346 39.13 32.88 -8.64
CA ASP A 346 38.23 33.99 -8.95
C ASP A 346 36.98 33.57 -9.73
N PHE A 347 36.70 32.26 -9.81
CA PHE A 347 35.54 31.74 -10.52
C PHE A 347 34.94 30.47 -9.90
N ARG A 348 33.67 30.18 -10.25
CA ARG A 348 32.97 28.93 -9.92
C ARG A 348 32.22 28.40 -11.14
N TYR A 349 32.05 27.08 -11.17
CA TYR A 349 31.16 26.41 -12.11
C TYR A 349 29.74 26.28 -11.59
N ILE A 350 28.78 26.33 -12.49
CA ILE A 350 27.43 25.79 -12.30
C ILE A 350 27.09 24.85 -13.46
N ILE A 351 26.30 23.81 -13.18
CA ILE A 351 25.68 22.96 -14.22
C ILE A 351 24.21 23.27 -14.38
N ILE A 352 23.58 23.85 -13.36
CA ILE A 352 22.19 24.26 -13.36
C ILE A 352 22.15 25.77 -13.09
N ASN A 353 21.59 26.52 -14.04
CA ASN A 353 21.40 27.97 -13.93
C ASN A 353 19.94 28.29 -13.54
N GLU A 354 19.71 28.71 -12.29
CA GLU A 354 18.38 29.10 -11.79
C GLU A 354 17.98 30.52 -12.21
N ASP A 355 18.90 31.34 -12.73
CA ASP A 355 18.67 32.76 -13.03
C ASP A 355 18.01 33.03 -14.40
N ASN A 356 18.14 32.10 -15.36
CA ASN A 356 17.75 32.28 -16.79
C ASN A 356 16.48 31.52 -17.23
N LEU A 357 15.71 30.94 -16.30
CA LEU A 357 14.41 30.38 -16.66
C LEU A 357 13.38 31.52 -16.62
N GLU A 358 12.70 31.80 -17.74
CA GLU A 358 11.68 32.84 -17.97
C GLU A 358 10.43 32.77 -17.03
N GLN A 359 10.51 32.08 -15.89
CA GLN A 359 9.40 31.75 -15.00
C GLN A 359 9.57 32.31 -13.57
N ARG A 360 10.22 33.46 -13.39
CA ARG A 360 10.25 34.19 -12.09
C ARG A 360 8.88 34.74 -11.62
N LYS A 361 7.75 34.36 -12.24
CA LYS A 361 6.43 34.84 -11.79
C LYS A 361 5.88 34.05 -10.60
N ASP A 362 6.45 32.91 -10.25
CA ASP A 362 5.91 32.07 -9.17
C ASP A 362 7.01 31.20 -8.51
N GLN A 363 7.50 31.63 -7.34
CA GLN A 363 8.52 30.88 -6.56
C GLN A 363 8.01 29.51 -6.05
N SER A 364 6.71 29.23 -6.18
CA SER A 364 6.06 27.99 -5.75
C SER A 364 6.07 26.86 -6.79
N LYS A 365 6.62 27.10 -8.00
CA LYS A 365 6.68 26.11 -9.10
C LYS A 365 8.12 25.65 -9.36
N SER A 366 8.35 24.34 -9.34
CA SER A 366 9.68 23.75 -9.54
C SER A 366 10.24 24.06 -10.94
N GLN A 367 11.48 24.55 -10.95
CA GLN A 367 12.21 25.06 -12.11
C GLN A 367 12.82 23.98 -13.02
N THR A 368 12.94 22.73 -12.58
CA THR A 368 13.39 21.61 -13.42
C THR A 368 12.15 20.85 -13.92
N SER A 369 11.80 21.02 -15.20
CA SER A 369 10.63 20.35 -15.81
C SER A 369 10.94 18.96 -16.37
N GLN A 370 12.23 18.65 -16.58
CA GLN A 370 12.68 17.43 -17.23
C GLN A 370 13.89 16.79 -16.55
N VAL A 371 13.97 15.45 -16.57
CA VAL A 371 15.18 14.70 -16.19
C VAL A 371 16.34 15.11 -17.12
N THR A 372 17.39 15.67 -16.53
CA THR A 372 18.55 16.20 -17.26
C THR A 372 19.79 15.39 -16.91
N ILE A 373 20.60 15.07 -17.92
CA ILE A 373 21.85 14.31 -17.74
C ILE A 373 23.02 15.26 -17.98
N TYR A 374 23.85 15.43 -16.96
CA TYR A 374 25.09 16.20 -17.03
C TYR A 374 26.29 15.26 -17.12
N ASN A 375 27.07 15.41 -18.19
CA ASN A 375 28.23 14.59 -18.49
C ASN A 375 29.50 15.33 -18.06
N ILE A 376 30.01 15.02 -16.88
CA ILE A 376 31.23 15.60 -16.35
C ILE A 376 32.42 14.79 -16.86
N LYS A 377 33.28 15.40 -17.65
CA LYS A 377 34.48 14.76 -18.21
C LYS A 377 35.42 14.30 -17.10
N ARG A 378 36.30 13.35 -17.44
CA ARG A 378 37.37 12.85 -16.57
C ARG A 378 38.16 14.02 -15.99
N THR A 379 38.37 14.01 -14.67
CA THR A 379 39.18 14.99 -13.95
C THR A 379 40.44 14.31 -13.41
N LYS A 380 41.33 15.09 -12.79
CA LYS A 380 42.46 14.51 -12.02
C LYS A 380 41.99 13.68 -10.83
N ARG A 381 40.76 13.92 -10.33
CA ARG A 381 40.23 13.33 -9.10
C ARG A 381 39.32 12.14 -9.37
N THR A 382 38.67 12.09 -10.53
CA THR A 382 37.62 11.09 -10.83
C THR A 382 37.64 10.65 -12.29
N PRO A 383 37.19 9.42 -12.58
CA PRO A 383 36.68 9.04 -13.91
C PRO A 383 35.56 10.00 -14.38
N PRO A 384 35.10 9.87 -15.63
CA PRO A 384 33.90 10.58 -16.08
C PRO A 384 32.71 10.31 -15.14
N ILE A 385 31.90 11.31 -14.87
CA ILE A 385 30.72 11.20 -14.03
C ILE A 385 29.49 11.64 -14.81
N LYS A 386 28.48 10.77 -14.83
CA LYS A 386 27.16 11.06 -15.38
C LYS A 386 26.22 11.37 -14.22
N ILE A 387 25.77 12.62 -14.12
CA ILE A 387 24.81 13.07 -13.12
C ILE A 387 23.44 13.11 -13.76
N ILE A 388 22.54 12.23 -13.31
CA ILE A 388 21.14 12.20 -13.68
C ILE A 388 20.39 13.05 -12.66
N ASP A 389 20.08 14.29 -13.04
CA ASP A 389 19.33 15.22 -12.23
C ASP A 389 17.83 15.04 -12.46
N THR A 390 17.08 14.74 -11.40
CA THR A 390 15.61 14.62 -11.51
C THR A 390 14.90 15.94 -11.18
N PRO A 391 13.75 16.21 -11.82
CA PRO A 391 12.79 17.17 -11.33
C PRO A 391 12.44 16.97 -9.85
N ARG A 392 11.99 18.04 -9.21
CA ARG A 392 11.56 18.01 -7.80
C ARG A 392 10.23 17.24 -7.71
N PHE A 393 10.21 16.15 -6.95
CA PHE A 393 8.99 15.40 -6.63
C PHE A 393 8.18 16.13 -5.54
N GLY A 394 6.86 15.93 -5.52
CA GLY A 394 5.97 16.47 -4.49
C GLY A 394 5.83 18.00 -4.52
N ASP A 395 5.93 18.58 -5.71
CA ASP A 395 5.72 20.01 -5.96
C ASP A 395 4.22 20.38 -5.94
N THR A 396 3.89 21.67 -5.92
CA THR A 396 2.49 22.20 -5.88
C THR A 396 1.58 21.69 -7.01
N ARG A 397 2.17 21.13 -8.07
CA ARG A 397 1.51 20.55 -9.25
C ARG A 397 0.87 19.17 -9.03
N GLY A 398 1.19 18.49 -7.93
CA GLY A 398 0.50 17.26 -7.51
C GLY A 398 0.90 15.97 -8.24
N ILE A 399 0.10 14.92 -8.02
CA ILE A 399 0.40 13.52 -8.37
C ILE A 399 0.54 13.30 -9.89
N ALA A 400 -0.27 13.98 -10.71
CA ALA A 400 -0.16 13.87 -12.16
C ALA A 400 1.22 14.29 -12.66
N TYR A 401 1.83 15.29 -12.01
CA TYR A 401 3.19 15.71 -12.31
C TYR A 401 4.22 14.69 -11.81
N ASP A 402 4.04 14.10 -10.63
CA ASP A 402 4.91 13.04 -10.12
C ASP A 402 4.85 11.76 -10.99
N MET A 403 3.70 11.46 -11.59
CA MET A 403 3.55 10.41 -12.61
C MET A 403 4.37 10.73 -13.87
N GLU A 404 4.36 11.99 -14.31
CA GLU A 404 5.18 12.42 -15.45
C GLU A 404 6.68 12.36 -15.12
N ILE A 405 7.11 12.75 -13.91
CA ILE A 405 8.51 12.60 -13.47
C ILE A 405 8.90 11.11 -13.50
N THR A 406 8.04 10.24 -12.96
CA THR A 406 8.26 8.78 -12.96
C THR A 406 8.43 8.26 -14.38
N LYS A 407 7.60 8.73 -15.33
CA LYS A 407 7.69 8.38 -16.74
C LYS A 407 8.99 8.86 -17.37
N GLN A 408 9.42 10.09 -17.11
CA GLN A 408 10.70 10.60 -17.63
C GLN A 408 11.90 9.82 -17.08
N ILE A 409 11.88 9.43 -15.80
CA ILE A 409 12.94 8.60 -15.22
C ILE A 409 12.94 7.22 -15.88
N LYS A 410 11.76 6.62 -16.10
CA LYS A 410 11.62 5.37 -16.85
C LYS A 410 12.23 5.48 -18.25
N GLU A 411 11.87 6.51 -19.01
CA GLU A 411 12.40 6.77 -20.35
C GLU A 411 13.93 6.95 -20.34
N ALA A 412 14.47 7.59 -19.29
CA ALA A 412 15.90 7.71 -19.09
C ALA A 412 16.57 6.34 -18.84
N PHE A 413 15.97 5.48 -18.01
CA PHE A 413 16.49 4.13 -17.73
C PHE A 413 16.42 3.18 -18.93
N GLU A 414 15.47 3.40 -19.84
CA GLU A 414 15.31 2.62 -21.05
C GLU A 414 16.29 3.04 -22.16
N ASN A 415 16.52 4.35 -22.32
CA ASN A 415 17.16 4.88 -23.53
C ASN A 415 18.54 5.53 -23.28
N LYS A 416 18.84 5.97 -22.05
CA LYS A 416 20.00 6.84 -21.78
C LYS A 416 20.90 6.36 -20.64
N VAL A 417 20.37 5.60 -19.69
CA VAL A 417 21.04 5.22 -18.44
C VAL A 417 20.79 3.74 -18.17
N LEU A 418 21.75 2.90 -18.57
CA LEU A 418 21.60 1.44 -18.44
C LEU A 418 21.95 0.92 -17.04
N ASP A 419 22.76 1.68 -16.30
CA ASP A 419 23.32 1.30 -15.01
C ASP A 419 23.64 2.55 -14.15
N LEU A 420 23.81 2.34 -12.84
CA LEU A 420 24.15 3.37 -11.86
C LEU A 420 25.18 2.85 -10.84
N ASN A 421 25.97 3.76 -10.28
CA ASN A 421 26.83 3.52 -9.13
C ASN A 421 26.20 4.06 -7.85
N ALA A 422 25.50 5.19 -7.90
CA ALA A 422 24.93 5.81 -6.71
C ALA A 422 23.51 6.36 -6.94
N ILE A 423 22.66 6.23 -5.93
CA ILE A 423 21.34 6.83 -5.83
C ILE A 423 21.36 7.77 -4.62
N CYS A 424 21.46 9.06 -4.89
CA CYS A 424 21.65 10.09 -3.89
C CYS A 424 20.32 10.74 -3.52
N PHE A 425 19.90 10.59 -2.27
CA PHE A 425 18.72 11.25 -1.74
C PHE A 425 19.11 12.52 -0.98
N VAL A 426 18.61 13.67 -1.41
CA VAL A 426 18.94 14.99 -0.84
C VAL A 426 17.85 15.47 0.12
N ALA A 427 18.24 15.79 1.36
CA ALA A 427 17.34 16.42 2.33
C ALA A 427 18.06 17.38 3.30
N GLN A 428 17.29 18.26 3.93
CA GLN A 428 17.81 19.26 4.87
C GLN A 428 18.11 18.64 6.24
N SER A 429 19.26 18.95 6.82
CA SER A 429 19.69 18.42 8.13
C SER A 429 18.87 18.91 9.31
N SER A 430 18.28 20.10 9.20
CA SER A 430 17.49 20.76 10.25
C SER A 430 16.09 20.18 10.45
N ASN A 431 15.61 19.32 9.55
CA ASN A 431 14.28 18.77 9.66
C ASN A 431 14.23 17.70 10.76
N VAL A 432 13.50 17.97 11.85
CA VAL A 432 13.29 17.01 12.95
C VAL A 432 12.44 15.81 12.52
N ARG A 433 11.53 16.03 11.57
CA ARG A 433 10.62 15.02 11.01
C ARG A 433 10.63 15.12 9.49
N LEU A 434 10.42 13.98 8.83
CA LEU A 434 10.04 14.01 7.42
C LEU A 434 8.61 14.53 7.34
N THR A 435 8.36 15.54 6.51
CA THR A 435 6.97 15.94 6.19
C THR A 435 6.28 14.75 5.51
N LEU A 436 4.94 14.71 5.55
CA LEU A 436 4.21 13.70 4.79
C LEU A 436 4.64 13.74 3.33
N SER A 437 4.73 14.91 2.68
CA SER A 437 5.25 15.01 1.31
C SER A 437 6.65 14.37 1.14
N GLN A 438 7.57 14.52 2.09
CA GLN A 438 8.90 13.87 2.01
C GLN A 438 8.81 12.34 2.07
N GLN A 439 7.98 11.79 2.95
CA GLN A 439 7.76 10.34 3.03
C GLN A 439 7.18 9.79 1.72
N TYR A 440 6.28 10.55 1.07
CA TYR A 440 5.65 10.19 -0.20
C TYR A 440 6.69 10.16 -1.32
N ILE A 441 7.52 11.19 -1.39
CA ILE A 441 8.62 11.31 -2.35
C ILE A 441 9.58 10.12 -2.20
N PHE A 442 9.97 9.79 -0.98
CA PHE A 442 10.79 8.61 -0.70
C PHE A 442 10.15 7.32 -1.15
N GLY A 443 8.87 7.12 -0.82
CA GLY A 443 8.08 5.98 -1.29
C GLY A 443 8.12 5.87 -2.80
N ASN A 444 7.89 6.98 -3.52
CA ASN A 444 7.92 7.06 -4.97
C ASN A 444 9.30 6.82 -5.58
N ILE A 445 10.38 7.26 -4.94
CA ILE A 445 11.75 7.02 -5.40
C ILE A 445 12.10 5.55 -5.27
N ILE A 446 11.86 4.95 -4.10
CA ILE A 446 12.15 3.54 -3.82
C ILE A 446 11.33 2.63 -4.76
N ASN A 447 10.14 3.10 -5.10
CA ASN A 447 9.27 2.52 -6.08
C ASN A 447 9.88 2.41 -7.50
N LEU A 448 10.94 3.15 -7.82
CA LEU A 448 11.56 3.09 -9.14
C LEU A 448 12.51 1.90 -9.31
N PHE A 449 12.87 1.22 -8.21
CA PHE A 449 14.05 0.36 -8.18
C PHE A 449 13.77 -1.11 -7.86
N GLY A 450 14.60 -1.97 -8.46
CA GLY A 450 14.78 -3.35 -8.03
C GLY A 450 15.54 -3.45 -6.71
N LYS A 451 15.40 -4.58 -6.00
CA LYS A 451 16.07 -4.82 -4.71
C LYS A 451 17.60 -4.91 -4.80
N ASP A 452 18.16 -5.01 -6.01
CA ASP A 452 19.59 -5.18 -6.28
C ASP A 452 20.41 -3.90 -6.17
N VAL A 453 19.75 -2.72 -6.13
CA VAL A 453 20.42 -1.42 -5.96
C VAL A 453 20.42 -0.91 -4.51
N LYS A 454 19.95 -1.71 -3.54
CA LYS A 454 19.88 -1.35 -2.10
C LYS A 454 21.16 -0.71 -1.57
N LYS A 455 22.31 -1.28 -1.91
CA LYS A 455 23.63 -0.85 -1.44
C LYS A 455 24.13 0.45 -2.07
N ASN A 456 23.47 0.91 -3.14
CA ASN A 456 23.87 2.07 -3.92
C ASN A 456 23.23 3.37 -3.41
N PHE A 457 22.34 3.30 -2.42
CA PHE A 457 21.73 4.48 -1.83
C PHE A 457 22.70 5.24 -0.94
N ILE A 458 22.65 6.58 -0.99
CA ILE A 458 23.37 7.48 -0.08
C ILE A 458 22.45 8.65 0.26
N ALA A 459 22.31 8.96 1.55
CA ALA A 459 21.65 10.20 1.97
C ALA A 459 22.64 11.38 1.94
N MET A 460 22.30 12.45 1.23
CA MET A 460 23.07 13.69 1.14
C MET A 460 22.34 14.78 1.93
N LEU A 461 22.82 15.07 3.14
CA LEU A 461 22.18 15.97 4.08
C LEU A 461 22.74 17.38 3.91
N THR A 462 21.93 18.32 3.43
CA THR A 462 22.31 19.72 3.16
C THR A 462 22.01 20.62 4.35
N PHE A 463 22.52 21.87 4.34
CA PHE A 463 22.37 22.85 5.42
C PHE A 463 22.99 22.41 6.76
N CYS A 464 24.01 21.56 6.70
CA CYS A 464 24.69 21.07 7.90
C CYS A 464 25.58 22.15 8.53
N ASP A 465 25.47 22.34 9.84
CA ASP A 465 26.31 23.24 10.66
C ASP A 465 27.53 22.52 11.27
N GLY A 466 27.74 21.24 10.93
CA GLY A 466 28.79 20.38 11.47
C GLY A 466 28.31 19.43 12.57
N LYS A 467 27.18 19.72 13.23
CA LYS A 467 26.59 18.87 14.28
C LYS A 467 25.91 17.63 13.69
N THR A 468 25.37 16.78 14.56
CA THR A 468 24.55 15.63 14.17
C THR A 468 23.23 16.12 13.56
N PRO A 469 22.94 15.78 12.29
CA PRO A 469 21.68 16.16 11.62
C PRO A 469 20.46 15.58 12.35
N GLN A 470 19.46 16.43 12.61
CA GLN A 470 18.23 16.02 13.32
C GLN A 470 17.36 15.06 12.48
N ILE A 471 17.46 15.17 11.15
CA ILE A 471 16.72 14.32 10.20
C ILE A 471 17.09 12.84 10.25
N ILE A 472 18.25 12.49 10.85
CA ILE A 472 18.68 11.09 10.98
C ILE A 472 17.62 10.25 11.70
N ASN A 473 17.07 10.76 12.80
CA ASN A 473 16.02 10.08 13.56
C ASN A 473 14.77 9.82 12.70
N ALA A 474 14.43 10.76 11.83
CA ALA A 474 13.28 10.62 10.94
C ALA A 474 13.53 9.60 9.81
N LEU A 475 14.77 9.52 9.30
CA LEU A 475 15.18 8.53 8.28
C LEU A 475 15.28 7.12 8.85
N GLN A 476 15.64 6.99 10.12
CA GLN A 476 15.73 5.72 10.84
C GLN A 476 14.40 5.27 11.46
N SER A 477 13.38 6.13 11.49
CA SER A 477 12.05 5.78 11.97
C SER A 477 11.45 4.61 11.19
N LYS A 478 10.75 3.71 11.89
CA LYS A 478 10.01 2.58 11.29
C LYS A 478 8.93 3.03 10.29
N GLU A 479 8.44 4.26 10.43
CA GLU A 479 7.48 4.87 9.50
C GLU A 479 8.13 5.29 8.18
N CYS A 480 9.45 5.50 8.16
CA CYS A 480 10.19 5.83 6.96
C CYS A 480 10.67 4.55 6.27
N ILE A 481 10.24 4.32 5.03
CA ILE A 481 10.68 3.17 4.24
C ILE A 481 12.21 3.16 3.99
N PHE A 482 12.88 4.32 4.08
CA PHE A 482 14.34 4.39 3.97
C PHE A 482 15.06 3.64 5.11
N SER A 483 14.44 3.54 6.29
CA SER A 483 14.95 2.73 7.41
C SER A 483 15.16 1.25 7.05
N THR A 484 14.41 0.74 6.07
CA THR A 484 14.54 -0.64 5.57
C THR A 484 15.75 -0.84 4.64
N ILE A 485 16.34 0.25 4.16
CA ILE A 485 17.48 0.26 3.23
C ILE A 485 18.78 0.54 3.98
N ILE A 486 18.76 1.40 5.02
CA ILE A 486 19.94 1.79 5.80
C ILE A 486 20.83 0.59 6.20
N PRO A 487 20.31 -0.53 6.74
CA PRO A 487 21.14 -1.66 7.15
C PRO A 487 21.91 -2.35 6.01
N GLU A 488 21.53 -2.09 4.76
CA GLU A 488 22.12 -2.70 3.57
C GLU A 488 23.21 -1.83 2.93
N ILE A 489 23.31 -0.57 3.36
CA ILE A 489 24.25 0.41 2.84
C ILE A 489 25.55 0.34 3.65
N ASP A 490 26.69 0.25 2.98
CA ASP A 490 27.99 0.30 3.66
C ASP A 490 28.17 1.67 4.32
N GLU A 491 28.74 1.73 5.53
CA GLU A 491 28.97 3.01 6.21
C GLU A 491 30.02 3.88 5.45
N PRO A 492 29.88 5.22 5.43
CA PRO A 492 28.76 5.98 5.99
C PRO A 492 27.51 5.93 5.08
N TRP A 493 26.32 5.64 5.60
CA TRP A 493 25.08 5.64 4.79
C TRP A 493 24.54 7.06 4.49
N TYR A 494 25.06 8.08 5.17
CA TYR A 494 24.79 9.48 4.90
C TYR A 494 26.05 10.34 4.91
N LEU A 495 26.01 11.47 4.20
CA LEU A 495 27.06 12.48 4.17
C LEU A 495 26.47 13.87 4.44
N LYS A 496 27.26 14.73 5.06
CA LYS A 496 26.86 16.08 5.47
C LYS A 496 27.39 17.09 4.47
N PHE A 497 26.59 18.06 4.07
CA PHE A 497 26.98 19.09 3.11
C PHE A 497 26.63 20.47 3.63
N ASN A 498 27.64 21.32 3.68
CA ASN A 498 27.50 22.76 3.85
C ASN A 498 28.00 23.42 2.57
N ASN A 499 27.09 24.03 1.83
CA ASN A 499 27.36 24.65 0.54
C ASN A 499 27.13 26.18 0.58
N SER A 500 27.11 26.80 1.77
CA SER A 500 26.84 28.25 1.88
C SER A 500 27.95 29.08 1.25
N ALA A 501 29.21 28.67 1.44
CA ALA A 501 30.40 29.38 0.98
C ALA A 501 30.69 29.28 -0.52
N ILE A 502 29.86 28.57 -1.31
CA ILE A 502 30.19 28.29 -2.71
C ILE A 502 30.24 29.56 -3.58
N TYR A 503 29.38 30.53 -3.29
CA TYR A 503 29.26 31.79 -4.04
C TYR A 503 29.64 33.03 -3.20
N ASP A 504 30.31 32.85 -2.06
CA ASP A 504 30.74 33.98 -1.22
C ASP A 504 31.99 34.66 -1.79
N ASP A 505 31.90 35.97 -2.00
CA ASP A 505 33.00 36.82 -2.49
C ASP A 505 34.04 37.15 -1.39
N ASN A 506 33.67 36.98 -0.12
CA ASN A 506 34.53 37.32 1.02
C ASN A 506 35.39 36.12 1.45
N THR A 507 36.35 35.75 0.61
CA THR A 507 37.22 34.59 0.85
C THR A 507 38.16 34.74 2.05
N GLU A 508 38.34 35.96 2.55
CA GLU A 508 39.16 36.26 3.74
C GLU A 508 38.41 36.01 5.06
N ASP A 509 37.07 35.92 5.03
CA ASP A 509 36.27 35.65 6.22
C ASP A 509 36.50 34.22 6.76
N GLU A 510 36.77 34.13 8.06
CA GLU A 510 37.10 32.87 8.73
C GLU A 510 35.96 31.85 8.65
N PHE A 511 34.70 32.29 8.77
CA PHE A 511 33.55 31.41 8.66
C PHE A 511 33.38 30.87 7.24
N THR A 512 33.58 31.70 6.23
CA THR A 512 33.54 31.34 4.81
C THR A 512 34.60 30.28 4.49
N GLN A 513 35.84 30.49 4.95
CA GLN A 513 36.91 29.49 4.81
C GLN A 513 36.59 28.19 5.54
N MET A 514 36.05 28.27 6.75
CA MET A 514 35.65 27.10 7.54
C MET A 514 34.55 26.29 6.83
N PHE A 515 33.48 26.95 6.36
CA PHE A 515 32.38 26.29 5.66
C PHE A 515 32.82 25.71 4.32
N TRP A 516 33.67 26.41 3.57
CA TRP A 516 34.28 25.88 2.35
C TRP A 516 35.07 24.61 2.62
N LYS A 517 35.98 24.64 3.61
CA LYS A 517 36.82 23.50 3.96
C LYS A 517 35.97 22.31 4.41
N LEU A 518 34.93 22.55 5.20
CA LEU A 518 33.99 21.52 5.62
C LEU A 518 33.25 20.91 4.42
N GLY A 519 32.70 21.74 3.53
CA GLY A 519 32.00 21.30 2.32
C GLY A 519 32.88 20.47 1.39
N MET A 520 34.06 20.98 1.05
CA MET A 520 35.01 20.29 0.16
C MET A 520 35.52 18.97 0.74
N LYS A 521 35.80 18.91 2.04
CA LYS A 521 36.15 17.65 2.71
C LYS A 521 35.04 16.60 2.56
N ASN A 522 33.78 16.98 2.76
CA ASN A 522 32.67 16.04 2.64
C ASN A 522 32.44 15.59 1.18
N PHE A 523 32.76 16.43 0.19
CA PHE A 523 32.81 15.99 -1.21
C PHE A 523 33.97 15.01 -1.47
N ASP A 524 35.11 15.17 -0.82
CA ASP A 524 36.22 14.21 -0.93
C ASP A 524 35.85 12.84 -0.33
N ASP A 525 35.13 12.85 0.80
CA ASP A 525 34.55 11.64 1.40
C ASP A 525 33.51 11.01 0.45
N PHE A 526 32.66 11.83 -0.18
CA PHE A 526 31.70 11.37 -1.18
C PHE A 526 32.38 10.73 -2.39
N ILE A 527 33.39 11.38 -2.98
CA ILE A 527 34.17 10.86 -4.11
C ILE A 527 34.82 9.53 -3.73
N SER A 528 35.45 9.47 -2.55
CA SER A 528 36.10 8.27 -2.05
C SER A 528 35.14 7.10 -1.88
N LYS A 529 33.90 7.36 -1.44
CA LYS A 529 32.83 6.37 -1.35
C LYS A 529 32.32 5.96 -2.74
N LEU A 530 32.06 6.95 -3.59
CA LEU A 530 31.53 6.77 -4.94
C LEU A 530 32.41 5.86 -5.80
N LEU A 531 33.74 6.03 -5.73
CA LEU A 531 34.71 5.20 -6.46
C LEU A 531 34.71 3.73 -6.02
N LYS A 532 34.18 3.42 -4.83
CA LYS A 532 34.08 2.05 -4.28
C LYS A 532 32.71 1.42 -4.53
N LEU A 533 31.71 2.21 -4.91
CA LEU A 533 30.35 1.70 -5.10
C LEU A 533 30.25 0.84 -6.37
N PRO A 534 29.64 -0.35 -6.27
CA PRO A 534 29.52 -1.26 -7.39
C PRO A 534 28.58 -0.68 -8.45
N ARG A 535 28.98 -0.78 -9.72
CA ARG A 535 28.10 -0.49 -10.86
C ARG A 535 26.96 -1.51 -10.91
N LYS A 536 25.72 -1.04 -10.96
CA LYS A 536 24.50 -1.87 -11.00
C LYS A 536 23.69 -1.61 -12.25
N SER A 537 23.40 -2.69 -12.98
CA SER A 537 22.43 -2.67 -14.08
C SER A 537 21.05 -2.27 -13.59
N LEU A 538 20.34 -1.44 -14.36
CA LEU A 538 18.95 -1.06 -14.09
C LEU A 538 17.93 -2.02 -14.71
N GLU A 539 18.34 -3.21 -15.15
CA GLU A 539 17.43 -4.19 -15.77
C GLU A 539 16.25 -4.57 -14.86
N LYS A 540 16.52 -4.90 -13.60
CA LYS A 540 15.46 -5.21 -12.61
C LYS A 540 14.59 -3.99 -12.33
N SER A 541 15.18 -2.80 -12.26
CA SER A 541 14.44 -1.55 -12.07
C SER A 541 13.51 -1.25 -13.26
N ARG A 542 13.95 -1.48 -14.50
CA ARG A 542 13.09 -1.39 -15.69
C ARG A 542 11.94 -2.39 -15.63
N GLU A 543 12.21 -3.63 -15.23
CA GLU A 543 11.17 -4.64 -15.08
C GLU A 543 10.17 -4.27 -13.97
N VAL A 544 10.63 -3.73 -12.84
CA VAL A 544 9.77 -3.19 -11.76
C VAL A 544 8.81 -2.13 -12.30
N LEU A 545 9.34 -1.14 -13.04
CA LEU A 545 8.55 -0.07 -13.63
C LEU A 545 7.52 -0.61 -14.64
N LYS A 546 7.94 -1.53 -15.51
CA LYS A 546 7.08 -2.21 -16.49
C LYS A 546 5.95 -2.98 -15.83
N ARG A 547 6.23 -3.76 -14.77
CA ARG A 547 5.19 -4.53 -14.05
C ARG A 547 4.16 -3.64 -13.40
N ARG A 548 4.57 -2.52 -12.81
CA ARG A 548 3.62 -1.59 -12.17
C ARG A 548 2.74 -0.86 -13.16
N GLU A 549 3.29 -0.46 -14.29
CA GLU A 549 2.50 0.09 -15.39
C GLU A 549 1.50 -0.94 -15.91
N ARG A 550 1.93 -2.20 -16.07
CA ARG A 550 1.06 -3.31 -16.49
C ARG A 550 -0.08 -3.55 -15.50
N ILE A 551 0.20 -3.54 -14.19
CA ILE A 551 -0.84 -3.66 -13.15
C ILE A 551 -1.86 -2.51 -13.28
N LYS A 552 -1.40 -1.25 -13.38
CA LYS A 552 -2.28 -0.09 -13.54
C LYS A 552 -3.16 -0.21 -14.78
N ALA A 553 -2.57 -0.54 -15.94
CA ALA A 553 -3.32 -0.72 -17.18
C ALA A 553 -4.37 -1.85 -17.07
N ARG A 554 -4.01 -2.98 -16.44
CA ARG A 554 -4.94 -4.09 -16.24
C ARG A 554 -6.06 -3.81 -15.26
N ILE A 555 -5.83 -2.97 -14.26
CA ILE A 555 -6.91 -2.52 -13.36
C ILE A 555 -7.92 -1.67 -14.12
N GLU A 556 -7.47 -0.76 -14.98
CA GLU A 556 -8.39 0.04 -15.81
C GLU A 556 -9.15 -0.82 -16.84
N ASP A 557 -8.48 -1.78 -17.47
CA ASP A 557 -9.13 -2.78 -18.33
C ASP A 557 -10.18 -3.60 -17.55
N LEU A 558 -9.84 -4.04 -16.32
CA LEU A 558 -10.73 -4.82 -15.47
C LEU A 558 -11.94 -4.02 -15.02
N LYS A 559 -11.78 -2.76 -14.63
CA LYS A 559 -12.91 -1.86 -14.32
C LYS A 559 -13.89 -1.77 -15.49
N THR A 560 -13.36 -1.59 -16.69
CA THR A 560 -14.16 -1.50 -17.92
C THR A 560 -14.90 -2.82 -18.17
N THR A 561 -14.20 -3.95 -18.05
CA THR A 561 -14.76 -5.29 -18.29
C THR A 561 -15.83 -5.65 -17.25
N LEU A 562 -15.62 -5.28 -15.98
CA LEU A 562 -16.58 -5.45 -14.90
C LEU A 562 -17.87 -4.64 -15.15
N ASN A 563 -17.76 -3.41 -15.64
CA ASN A 563 -18.92 -2.61 -16.01
C ASN A 563 -19.72 -3.26 -17.14
N SER A 564 -19.05 -3.76 -18.19
CA SER A 564 -19.72 -4.53 -19.25
C SER A 564 -20.34 -5.82 -18.72
N GLN A 565 -19.71 -6.50 -17.76
CA GLN A 565 -20.27 -7.68 -17.10
C GLN A 565 -21.57 -7.34 -16.35
N LEU A 566 -21.58 -6.23 -15.59
CA LEU A 566 -22.76 -5.75 -14.86
C LEU A 566 -23.89 -5.34 -15.83
N ALA A 567 -23.55 -4.63 -16.91
CA ALA A 567 -24.50 -4.25 -17.94
C ALA A 567 -25.13 -5.48 -18.61
N LYS A 568 -24.32 -6.48 -18.99
CA LYS A 568 -24.80 -7.72 -19.61
C LYS A 568 -25.70 -8.52 -18.66
N MET A 569 -25.35 -8.57 -17.37
CA MET A 569 -26.19 -9.21 -16.36
C MET A 569 -27.55 -8.50 -16.22
N ASN A 570 -27.58 -7.16 -16.28
CA ASN A 570 -28.82 -6.40 -16.23
C ASN A 570 -29.68 -6.63 -17.50
N GLU A 571 -29.07 -6.63 -18.68
CA GLU A 571 -29.75 -6.97 -19.95
C GLU A 571 -30.44 -8.34 -19.85
N ILE A 572 -29.70 -9.36 -19.41
CA ILE A 572 -30.23 -10.73 -19.22
C ILE A 572 -31.42 -10.73 -18.28
N LYS A 573 -31.32 -10.07 -17.12
CA LYS A 573 -32.41 -9.99 -16.13
C LYS A 573 -33.66 -9.30 -16.69
N GLN A 574 -33.50 -8.20 -17.44
CA GLN A 574 -34.61 -7.47 -18.04
C GLN A 574 -35.32 -8.29 -19.13
N ILE A 575 -34.56 -8.98 -19.97
CA ILE A 575 -35.10 -9.86 -21.01
C ILE A 575 -35.88 -11.01 -20.37
N TYR A 576 -35.29 -11.69 -19.38
CA TYR A 576 -35.96 -12.78 -18.67
C TYR A 576 -37.29 -12.35 -18.07
N LYS A 577 -37.33 -11.19 -17.41
CA LYS A 577 -38.55 -10.65 -16.81
C LYS A 577 -39.64 -10.41 -17.85
N GLN A 578 -39.31 -9.78 -18.97
CA GLN A 578 -40.29 -9.46 -20.02
C GLN A 578 -40.78 -10.70 -20.78
N LEU A 579 -39.91 -11.70 -20.96
CA LEU A 579 -40.31 -13.00 -21.51
C LEU A 579 -41.29 -13.73 -20.58
N ASP A 580 -41.11 -13.64 -19.26
CA ASP A 580 -42.01 -14.24 -18.27
C ASP A 580 -43.36 -13.50 -18.19
N GLU A 581 -43.35 -12.16 -18.22
CA GLU A 581 -44.56 -11.33 -18.27
C GLU A 581 -45.38 -11.57 -19.56
N ASN A 582 -44.73 -11.86 -20.68
CA ASN A 582 -45.36 -12.13 -21.98
C ASN A 582 -45.45 -13.62 -22.33
N ARG A 583 -45.36 -14.50 -21.34
CA ARG A 583 -45.22 -15.95 -21.53
C ARG A 583 -46.25 -16.59 -22.44
N GLU A 584 -47.52 -16.20 -22.35
CA GLU A 584 -48.58 -16.76 -23.21
C GLU A 584 -48.42 -16.34 -24.68
N LYS A 585 -47.92 -15.11 -24.94
CA LYS A 585 -47.60 -14.65 -26.30
C LYS A 585 -46.39 -15.40 -26.85
N VAL A 586 -45.36 -15.59 -26.03
CA VAL A 586 -44.18 -16.41 -26.37
C VAL A 586 -44.59 -17.83 -26.75
N LYS A 587 -45.47 -18.49 -25.97
CA LYS A 587 -45.97 -19.84 -26.28
C LYS A 587 -46.74 -19.92 -27.60
N LYS A 588 -47.46 -18.85 -27.95
CA LYS A 588 -48.24 -18.76 -29.18
C LYS A 588 -47.43 -18.25 -30.38
N ASN A 589 -46.12 -18.00 -30.21
CA ASN A 589 -45.27 -17.33 -31.19
C ASN A 589 -45.86 -15.99 -31.69
N GLU A 590 -46.53 -15.27 -30.80
CA GLU A 590 -47.03 -13.92 -31.08
C GLU A 590 -45.91 -12.90 -30.85
N ASN A 591 -45.71 -11.99 -31.80
CA ASN A 591 -44.74 -10.92 -31.68
C ASN A 591 -45.16 -9.90 -30.61
N PHE A 592 -44.19 -9.37 -29.87
CA PHE A 592 -44.34 -8.25 -28.94
C PHE A 592 -43.03 -7.45 -28.86
N THR A 593 -43.10 -6.26 -28.30
CA THR A 593 -41.95 -5.38 -28.11
C THR A 593 -41.27 -5.65 -26.77
N LEU A 594 -39.95 -5.77 -26.81
CA LEU A 594 -39.06 -5.81 -25.66
C LEU A 594 -38.42 -4.43 -25.49
N THR A 595 -38.36 -3.96 -24.26
CA THR A 595 -37.60 -2.78 -23.88
C THR A 595 -36.30 -3.25 -23.22
N THR A 596 -35.18 -3.15 -23.93
CA THR A 596 -33.87 -3.57 -23.42
C THR A 596 -32.95 -2.38 -23.24
N GLN A 597 -32.30 -2.31 -22.08
CA GLN A 597 -31.15 -1.45 -21.90
C GLN A 597 -29.91 -2.12 -22.50
N VAL A 598 -29.50 -1.65 -23.67
CA VAL A 598 -28.34 -2.18 -24.39
C VAL A 598 -27.18 -1.19 -24.29
N GLU A 599 -25.98 -1.74 -24.14
CA GLU A 599 -24.74 -0.97 -24.19
C GLU A 599 -24.48 -0.60 -25.66
N VAL A 600 -24.74 0.66 -26.00
CA VAL A 600 -24.49 1.21 -27.33
C VAL A 600 -23.20 2.01 -27.28
N GLN A 601 -22.25 1.61 -28.10
CA GLN A 601 -21.02 2.36 -28.25
C GLN A 601 -21.27 3.62 -29.08
N LYS A 602 -21.02 4.79 -28.49
CA LYS A 602 -21.09 6.08 -29.18
C LYS A 602 -19.72 6.71 -29.35
N LYS A 603 -19.61 7.55 -30.37
CA LYS A 603 -18.47 8.45 -30.57
C LYS A 603 -18.80 9.75 -29.84
N VAL A 604 -17.98 10.11 -28.87
CA VAL A 604 -18.10 11.36 -28.11
C VAL A 604 -17.00 12.28 -28.56
N ASP A 605 -17.39 13.43 -29.12
CA ASP A 605 -16.46 14.44 -29.62
C ASP A 605 -15.66 15.05 -28.46
N LEU A 606 -14.35 15.21 -28.71
CA LEU A 606 -13.40 15.78 -27.79
C LEU A 606 -13.24 17.29 -28.04
N GLN A 607 -12.83 18.01 -27.00
CA GLN A 607 -12.52 19.44 -27.13
C GLN A 607 -11.41 19.68 -28.17
N PRO A 608 -11.45 20.79 -28.92
CA PRO A 608 -10.41 21.12 -29.88
C PRO A 608 -9.00 21.07 -29.25
N GLY A 609 -8.10 20.30 -29.86
CA GLY A 609 -6.73 20.10 -29.37
C GLY A 609 -6.54 18.88 -28.45
N VAL A 610 -7.61 18.16 -28.09
CA VAL A 610 -7.55 16.89 -27.36
C VAL A 610 -7.87 15.74 -28.31
N TYR A 611 -7.04 14.70 -28.32
CA TYR A 611 -7.21 13.55 -29.21
C TYR A 611 -7.34 12.23 -28.42
N ALA A 612 -7.82 11.20 -29.10
CA ALA A 612 -7.81 9.83 -28.63
C ALA A 612 -7.31 8.89 -29.73
N THR A 613 -6.50 7.90 -29.36
CA THR A 613 -6.08 6.83 -30.26
C THR A 613 -7.12 5.71 -30.22
N ASN A 614 -7.80 5.50 -31.34
CA ASN A 614 -8.89 4.55 -31.49
C ASN A 614 -8.44 3.37 -32.36
N CYS A 615 -8.89 2.16 -32.04
CA CYS A 615 -8.69 0.99 -32.89
C CYS A 615 -9.91 0.78 -33.79
N ASN A 616 -9.71 0.79 -35.11
CA ASN A 616 -10.75 0.54 -36.11
C ASN A 616 -11.19 -0.92 -36.15
N LYS A 617 -10.31 -1.86 -35.75
CA LYS A 617 -10.65 -3.29 -35.69
C LYS A 617 -11.46 -3.67 -34.45
N CYS A 618 -11.11 -3.09 -33.30
CA CYS A 618 -11.77 -3.38 -32.03
C CYS A 618 -12.91 -2.41 -31.71
N HIS A 619 -13.04 -1.33 -32.49
CA HIS A 619 -13.90 -0.19 -32.18
C HIS A 619 -13.76 0.23 -30.72
N LYS A 620 -12.54 0.51 -30.25
CA LYS A 620 -12.33 0.96 -28.86
C LYS A 620 -11.28 2.03 -28.77
N THR A 621 -11.43 2.90 -27.77
CA THR A 621 -10.40 3.89 -27.41
C THR A 621 -9.25 3.18 -26.73
N CYS A 622 -8.07 3.18 -27.34
CA CYS A 622 -6.87 2.53 -26.81
C CYS A 622 -5.99 3.48 -25.99
N HIS A 623 -6.11 4.80 -26.19
CA HIS A 623 -5.39 5.82 -25.42
C HIS A 623 -6.10 7.18 -25.48
N HIS A 624 -6.36 7.79 -24.33
CA HIS A 624 -6.94 9.13 -24.20
C HIS A 624 -6.56 9.74 -22.84
N PRO A 625 -6.17 11.03 -22.76
CA PRO A 625 -5.89 11.93 -23.88
C PRO A 625 -4.59 11.58 -24.60
N CYS A 626 -4.59 11.61 -25.92
CA CYS A 626 -3.41 11.44 -26.75
C CYS A 626 -2.87 12.80 -27.21
N HIS A 627 -1.60 13.06 -26.95
CA HIS A 627 -0.92 14.30 -27.35
C HIS A 627 -0.39 14.28 -28.79
N VAL A 628 -0.60 13.20 -29.54
CA VAL A 628 -0.19 13.12 -30.95
C VAL A 628 -1.24 13.84 -31.81
N PRO A 629 -0.88 14.91 -32.54
CA PRO A 629 -1.82 15.63 -33.40
C PRO A 629 -2.45 14.72 -34.47
N PHE A 630 -3.72 14.95 -34.78
CA PHE A 630 -4.50 14.21 -35.78
C PHE A 630 -3.76 14.08 -37.13
N PHE A 631 -3.11 15.14 -37.60
CA PHE A 631 -2.43 15.16 -38.90
C PHE A 631 -1.18 14.25 -38.98
N ILE A 632 -0.52 13.94 -37.86
CA ILE A 632 0.62 13.02 -37.82
C ILE A 632 0.16 11.55 -37.91
N SER A 633 -1.06 11.28 -37.46
CA SER A 633 -1.65 9.93 -37.42
C SER A 633 -1.94 9.33 -38.80
N ALA A 634 -2.12 10.18 -39.83
CA ALA A 634 -2.36 9.74 -41.20
C ALA A 634 -1.15 9.02 -41.83
N PHE A 635 0.06 9.26 -41.30
CA PHE A 635 1.31 8.74 -41.87
C PHE A 635 1.95 7.65 -41.02
N THR A 636 1.86 7.71 -39.68
CA THR A 636 2.33 6.65 -38.78
C THR A 636 1.71 6.74 -37.38
N ASN A 637 0.80 5.82 -37.02
CA ASN A 637 0.26 5.70 -35.65
C ASN A 637 1.28 5.13 -34.62
N ARG A 638 2.57 5.12 -34.95
CA ARG A 638 3.66 4.61 -34.09
C ARG A 638 3.99 5.52 -32.92
N PHE A 639 3.51 6.76 -32.92
CA PHE A 639 3.84 7.75 -31.92
C PHE A 639 2.88 7.76 -30.72
N CYS A 640 1.78 7.00 -30.76
CA CYS A 640 0.97 6.77 -29.56
C CYS A 640 1.79 5.94 -28.56
N THR A 641 1.81 6.37 -27.31
CA THR A 641 2.37 5.62 -26.17
C THR A 641 1.78 4.21 -26.03
N CYS A 642 0.56 4.02 -26.51
CA CYS A 642 -0.13 2.73 -26.56
C CYS A 642 0.39 1.77 -27.64
N ILE A 643 1.33 2.17 -28.51
CA ILE A 643 1.89 1.33 -29.56
C ILE A 643 3.34 0.97 -29.25
N GLU A 644 3.60 -0.31 -29.04
CA GLU A 644 4.93 -0.88 -28.82
C GLU A 644 5.20 -1.99 -29.83
N ASN A 645 6.39 -2.00 -30.45
CA ASN A 645 6.78 -3.02 -31.44
C ASN A 645 5.73 -3.23 -32.56
N LYS A 646 5.19 -2.12 -33.08
CA LYS A 646 4.13 -2.08 -34.11
C LYS A 646 2.78 -2.68 -33.69
N ARG A 647 2.57 -3.02 -32.42
CA ARG A 647 1.29 -3.52 -31.89
C ARG A 647 0.79 -2.62 -30.76
N CYS A 648 -0.51 -2.57 -30.59
CA CYS A 648 -1.12 -1.86 -29.48
C CYS A 648 -1.02 -2.70 -28.20
N THR A 649 -0.51 -2.10 -27.13
CA THR A 649 -0.45 -2.72 -25.81
C THR A 649 -1.84 -2.87 -25.18
N THR A 650 -2.79 -2.01 -25.55
CA THR A 650 -4.18 -2.04 -25.05
C THR A 650 -5.08 -3.06 -25.75
N CYS A 651 -4.93 -3.26 -27.07
CA CYS A 651 -5.84 -4.12 -27.83
C CYS A 651 -5.15 -5.28 -28.56
N GLY A 652 -3.82 -5.34 -28.54
CA GLY A 652 -3.03 -6.35 -29.24
C GLY A 652 -3.07 -6.25 -30.77
N CYS A 653 -3.85 -5.34 -31.36
CA CYS A 653 -3.93 -5.17 -32.81
C CYS A 653 -2.70 -4.40 -33.34
N HIS A 654 -2.39 -4.59 -34.62
CA HIS A 654 -1.28 -3.88 -35.25
C HIS A 654 -1.54 -2.36 -35.29
N HIS A 655 -0.50 -1.54 -35.23
CA HIS A 655 -0.61 -0.07 -35.17
C HIS A 655 -1.33 0.54 -36.37
N THR A 656 -1.36 -0.16 -37.51
CA THR A 656 -2.12 0.24 -38.70
C THR A 656 -3.63 0.18 -38.49
N GLU A 657 -4.11 -0.60 -37.53
CA GLU A 657 -5.52 -0.67 -37.15
C GLU A 657 -5.94 0.51 -36.26
N HIS A 658 -5.01 1.40 -35.90
CA HIS A 658 -5.27 2.52 -35.01
C HIS A 658 -5.31 3.82 -35.78
N ILE A 659 -6.04 4.80 -35.25
CA ILE A 659 -6.14 6.14 -35.78
C ILE A 659 -6.31 7.12 -34.61
N ASN A 660 -5.65 8.28 -34.67
CA ASN A 660 -6.04 9.35 -33.74
C ASN A 660 -7.29 10.04 -34.27
N SER A 661 -8.23 10.32 -33.38
CA SER A 661 -9.47 11.02 -33.72
C SER A 661 -9.75 12.12 -32.70
N GLY A 662 -10.48 13.15 -33.14
CA GLY A 662 -11.07 14.15 -32.25
C GLY A 662 -12.31 13.65 -31.50
N TYR A 663 -12.48 12.33 -31.41
CA TYR A 663 -13.57 11.69 -30.67
C TYR A 663 -13.02 10.46 -29.94
N ARG A 664 -13.67 10.06 -28.85
CA ARG A 664 -13.44 8.78 -28.17
C ARG A 664 -14.67 7.90 -28.25
N TYR A 665 -14.47 6.59 -28.23
CA TYR A 665 -15.54 5.63 -27.98
C TYR A 665 -15.90 5.63 -26.51
N GLU A 666 -17.20 5.77 -26.24
CA GLU A 666 -17.80 5.68 -24.92
C GLU A 666 -19.01 4.77 -25.02
N ASN A 667 -19.13 3.85 -24.07
CA ASN A 667 -20.25 2.94 -24.00
C ASN A 667 -21.36 3.60 -23.17
N LEU A 668 -22.52 3.82 -23.78
CA LEU A 668 -23.67 4.40 -23.13
C LEU A 668 -24.79 3.36 -23.05
N ILE A 669 -25.52 3.36 -21.95
CA ILE A 669 -26.70 2.53 -21.79
C ILE A 669 -27.86 3.28 -22.45
N GLU A 670 -28.42 2.71 -23.52
CA GLU A 670 -29.62 3.22 -24.15
C GLU A 670 -30.79 2.25 -23.95
N THR A 671 -31.95 2.81 -23.61
CA THR A 671 -33.20 2.06 -23.63
C THR A 671 -33.65 1.95 -25.09
N LYS A 672 -33.75 0.73 -25.60
CA LYS A 672 -34.20 0.45 -26.96
C LYS A 672 -35.46 -0.40 -26.93
N GLU A 673 -36.47 0.02 -27.69
CA GLU A 673 -37.64 -0.82 -27.97
C GLU A 673 -37.39 -1.60 -29.25
N GLU A 674 -37.49 -2.93 -29.17
CA GLU A 674 -37.20 -3.83 -30.27
C GLU A 674 -38.25 -4.95 -30.30
N THR A 675 -38.60 -5.43 -31.50
CA THR A 675 -39.52 -6.57 -31.58
C THR A 675 -38.81 -7.85 -31.13
N LEU A 676 -39.55 -8.79 -30.55
CA LEU A 676 -39.00 -10.11 -30.16
C LEU A 676 -38.26 -10.79 -31.32
N GLU A 677 -38.76 -10.63 -32.54
CA GLU A 677 -38.15 -11.18 -33.75
C GLU A 677 -36.84 -10.49 -34.14
N ASP A 678 -36.74 -9.15 -33.98
CA ASP A 678 -35.48 -8.41 -34.18
C ASP A 678 -34.41 -8.85 -33.17
N VAL A 679 -34.84 -9.12 -31.93
CA VAL A 679 -33.95 -9.60 -30.88
C VAL A 679 -33.52 -11.05 -31.15
N TYR A 680 -34.43 -11.93 -31.58
CA TYR A 680 -34.08 -13.28 -32.05
C TYR A 680 -33.07 -13.24 -33.18
N LYS A 681 -33.27 -12.38 -34.18
CA LYS A 681 -32.37 -12.25 -35.32
C LYS A 681 -30.94 -11.89 -34.90
N ARG A 682 -30.78 -10.96 -33.96
CA ARG A 682 -29.46 -10.56 -33.41
C ARG A 682 -28.68 -11.73 -32.81
N TYR A 683 -29.37 -12.67 -32.16
CA TYR A 683 -28.75 -13.78 -31.44
C TYR A 683 -28.82 -15.12 -32.20
N SER A 684 -29.48 -15.19 -33.36
CA SER A 684 -29.67 -16.43 -34.14
C SER A 684 -28.79 -16.55 -35.40
N GLU A 685 -27.93 -15.56 -35.69
CA GLU A 685 -27.01 -15.63 -36.83
C GLU A 685 -26.08 -16.85 -36.70
N GLY A 686 -26.31 -17.87 -37.55
CA GLY A 686 -25.46 -19.06 -37.69
C GLY A 686 -26.14 -20.44 -37.67
N LYS A 687 -27.42 -20.58 -37.29
CA LYS A 687 -28.14 -21.88 -37.35
C LYS A 687 -29.56 -21.73 -37.88
N GLN A 688 -29.80 -22.20 -39.10
CA GLN A 688 -31.13 -22.27 -39.70
C GLN A 688 -32.03 -23.20 -38.86
N GLY A 689 -33.15 -22.68 -38.33
CA GLY A 689 -34.19 -23.47 -37.65
C GLY A 689 -34.32 -23.32 -36.13
N MET A 690 -33.59 -22.41 -35.47
CA MET A 690 -33.67 -22.16 -34.02
C MET A 690 -34.03 -20.70 -33.66
N ALA A 691 -35.20 -20.20 -34.06
CA ALA A 691 -35.71 -18.91 -33.58
C ALA A 691 -36.58 -19.13 -32.33
N SER A 692 -35.96 -19.35 -31.16
CA SER A 692 -36.68 -19.52 -29.89
C SER A 692 -36.06 -18.72 -28.76
N ALA A 693 -36.88 -18.30 -27.79
CA ALA A 693 -36.43 -17.63 -26.57
C ALA A 693 -35.29 -18.40 -25.87
N GLU A 694 -35.33 -19.72 -25.91
CA GLU A 694 -34.29 -20.58 -25.32
C GLU A 694 -32.93 -20.43 -26.00
N SER A 695 -32.88 -20.44 -27.34
CA SER A 695 -31.63 -20.27 -28.10
C SER A 695 -30.98 -18.91 -27.88
N MET A 696 -31.80 -17.86 -27.75
CA MET A 696 -31.36 -16.50 -27.48
C MET A 696 -30.76 -16.38 -26.07
N LEU A 697 -31.43 -16.96 -25.06
CA LEU A 697 -30.95 -16.94 -23.69
C LEU A 697 -29.63 -17.70 -23.54
N ILE A 698 -29.49 -18.87 -24.19
CA ILE A 698 -28.22 -19.62 -24.23
C ILE A 698 -27.08 -18.74 -24.77
N ARG A 699 -27.31 -17.98 -25.85
CA ARG A 699 -26.26 -17.13 -26.43
C ARG A 699 -25.91 -15.93 -25.57
N LEU A 700 -26.90 -15.30 -24.93
CA LEU A 700 -26.67 -14.24 -23.94
C LEU A 700 -25.85 -14.73 -22.75
N GLU A 701 -26.12 -15.96 -22.32
CA GLU A 701 -25.38 -16.64 -21.27
C GLU A 701 -23.94 -16.97 -21.68
N GLU A 702 -23.72 -17.41 -22.93
CA GLU A 702 -22.39 -17.61 -23.52
C GLU A 702 -21.60 -16.29 -23.60
N ASP A 703 -22.24 -15.19 -24.00
CA ASP A 703 -21.62 -13.86 -24.04
C ASP A 703 -21.24 -13.38 -22.63
N TYR A 704 -22.13 -13.53 -21.65
CA TYR A 704 -21.84 -13.23 -20.25
C TYR A 704 -20.66 -14.07 -19.72
N TYR A 705 -20.63 -15.36 -20.06
CA TYR A 705 -19.55 -16.26 -19.70
C TYR A 705 -18.21 -15.78 -20.29
N LYS A 706 -18.20 -15.38 -21.56
CA LYS A 706 -17.00 -14.86 -22.22
C LYS A 706 -16.45 -13.62 -21.50
N ILE A 707 -17.31 -12.64 -21.18
CA ILE A 707 -16.91 -11.43 -20.44
C ILE A 707 -16.35 -11.81 -19.05
N ARG A 708 -16.99 -12.75 -18.36
CA ARG A 708 -16.53 -13.23 -17.06
C ARG A 708 -15.16 -13.92 -17.12
N MET A 709 -14.90 -14.68 -18.19
CA MET A 709 -13.60 -15.30 -18.42
C MET A 709 -12.51 -14.25 -18.74
N GLU A 710 -12.86 -13.19 -19.46
CA GLU A 710 -11.96 -12.06 -19.70
C GLU A 710 -11.59 -11.35 -18.37
N CYS A 711 -12.56 -11.11 -17.49
CA CYS A 711 -12.30 -10.59 -16.13
C CYS A 711 -11.33 -11.49 -15.35
N TYR A 712 -11.53 -12.81 -15.41
CA TYR A 712 -10.65 -13.76 -14.71
C TYR A 712 -9.22 -13.74 -15.26
N ASP A 713 -9.05 -13.74 -16.58
CA ASP A 713 -7.74 -13.70 -17.22
C ASP A 713 -6.98 -12.40 -16.86
N GLN A 714 -7.69 -11.26 -16.78
CA GLN A 714 -7.13 -10.00 -16.31
C GLN A 714 -6.70 -10.07 -14.83
N GLN A 715 -7.51 -10.68 -13.97
CA GLN A 715 -7.16 -10.87 -12.55
C GLN A 715 -5.92 -11.75 -12.37
N GLN A 716 -5.81 -12.85 -13.12
CA GLN A 716 -4.62 -13.71 -13.08
C GLN A 716 -3.36 -12.97 -13.52
N GLU A 717 -3.45 -12.16 -14.58
CA GLU A 717 -2.33 -11.35 -15.04
C GLU A 717 -1.88 -10.31 -13.99
N ILE A 718 -2.83 -9.71 -13.26
CA ILE A 718 -2.53 -8.81 -12.14
C ILE A 718 -1.80 -9.57 -11.02
N ILE A 719 -2.29 -10.74 -10.63
CA ILE A 719 -1.69 -11.60 -9.59
C ILE A 719 -0.25 -11.95 -9.97
N ASP A 720 -0.01 -12.42 -11.20
CA ASP A 720 1.32 -12.76 -11.69
C ASP A 720 2.29 -11.56 -11.66
N CYS A 721 1.79 -10.38 -12.03
CA CYS A 721 2.56 -9.14 -11.96
C CYS A 721 2.89 -8.75 -10.51
N VAL A 722 1.93 -8.85 -9.59
CA VAL A 722 2.13 -8.53 -8.17
C VAL A 722 3.11 -9.50 -7.50
N ASN A 723 3.01 -10.79 -7.80
CA ASN A 723 3.92 -11.81 -7.30
C ASN A 723 5.35 -11.54 -7.77
N THR A 724 5.53 -11.31 -9.08
CA THR A 724 6.86 -10.99 -9.61
C THR A 724 7.40 -9.68 -9.02
N LEU A 725 6.55 -8.65 -8.90
CA LEU A 725 6.93 -7.38 -8.28
C LEU A 725 7.44 -7.60 -6.85
N SER A 726 6.75 -8.43 -6.08
CA SER A 726 7.12 -8.77 -4.70
C SER A 726 8.48 -9.49 -4.60
N GLU A 727 8.89 -10.19 -5.67
CA GLU A 727 10.19 -10.86 -5.75
C GLU A 727 11.33 -9.91 -6.15
N ILE A 728 11.10 -9.00 -7.09
CA ILE A 728 12.17 -8.19 -7.71
C ILE A 728 12.27 -6.76 -7.15
N ALA A 729 11.16 -6.18 -6.69
CA ALA A 729 11.09 -4.77 -6.33
C ALA A 729 11.73 -4.49 -4.98
N LEU A 730 12.28 -3.28 -4.85
CA LEU A 730 12.77 -2.77 -3.58
C LEU A 730 11.60 -2.49 -2.62
N ASN A 731 10.53 -1.89 -3.13
CA ASN A 731 9.24 -1.80 -2.44
C ASN A 731 8.23 -2.75 -3.07
N LYS A 732 7.76 -3.72 -2.28
CA LYS A 732 6.80 -4.75 -2.72
C LYS A 732 5.42 -4.17 -3.02
N LYS A 733 5.07 -3.02 -2.44
CA LYS A 733 3.77 -2.37 -2.66
C LYS A 733 3.69 -1.85 -4.10
N VAL A 734 2.51 -1.99 -4.72
CA VAL A 734 2.24 -1.48 -6.08
C VAL A 734 2.13 0.04 -6.07
N THR A 735 1.47 0.61 -5.05
CA THR A 735 1.41 2.05 -4.78
C THR A 735 1.63 2.35 -3.29
N SER A 736 1.47 3.61 -2.87
CA SER A 736 1.59 4.05 -1.45
C SER A 736 0.50 3.41 -0.59
N SER A 737 0.71 3.19 0.72
CA SER A 737 -0.32 2.58 1.60
C SER A 737 -1.58 3.43 1.75
N ASN A 738 -2.73 2.78 1.89
CA ASN A 738 -4.02 3.45 2.08
C ASN A 738 -4.06 4.33 3.34
N GLU A 739 -3.57 3.84 4.49
CA GLU A 739 -3.46 4.62 5.74
C GLU A 739 -2.66 5.92 5.55
N TYR A 740 -1.61 5.83 4.74
CA TYR A 740 -0.73 6.95 4.46
C TYR A 740 -1.34 7.92 3.43
N LEU A 741 -2.05 7.41 2.43
CA LEU A 741 -2.87 8.22 1.52
C LEU A 741 -3.98 8.95 2.27
N ASP A 742 -4.58 8.33 3.29
CA ASP A 742 -5.59 8.97 4.15
C ASP A 742 -4.99 10.14 4.96
N MET A 743 -3.79 9.97 5.49
CA MET A 743 -3.06 11.08 6.14
C MET A 743 -2.77 12.21 5.17
N LEU A 744 -2.32 11.91 3.93
CA LEU A 744 -2.08 12.91 2.90
C LEU A 744 -3.36 13.66 2.51
N ILE A 745 -4.47 12.94 2.29
CA ILE A 745 -5.78 13.54 1.99
C ILE A 745 -6.19 14.48 3.12
N LYS A 746 -6.10 14.03 4.37
CA LYS A 746 -6.44 14.83 5.55
C LYS A 746 -5.60 16.09 5.62
N THR A 747 -4.28 15.99 5.50
CA THR A 747 -3.37 17.14 5.56
C THR A 747 -3.61 18.12 4.41
N GLU A 748 -3.83 17.66 3.18
CA GLU A 748 -4.15 18.56 2.06
C GLU A 748 -5.47 19.32 2.28
N ILE A 749 -6.48 18.66 2.86
CA ILE A 749 -7.77 19.29 3.20
C ILE A 749 -7.62 20.30 4.34
N GLU A 750 -6.77 20.01 5.32
CA GLU A 750 -6.49 20.89 6.46
C GLU A 750 -5.67 22.13 6.03
N GLU A 751 -4.61 21.93 5.25
CA GLU A 751 -3.69 22.99 4.85
C GLU A 751 -4.22 23.87 3.71
N LYS A 752 -5.12 23.34 2.86
CA LYS A 752 -5.76 24.04 1.73
C LYS A 752 -4.79 24.83 0.84
N LYS A 753 -3.58 24.30 0.66
CA LYS A 753 -2.56 24.91 -0.21
C LYS A 753 -3.07 24.94 -1.65
N GLN A 754 -2.57 25.89 -2.46
CA GLN A 754 -2.96 25.99 -3.86
C GLN A 754 -2.87 24.63 -4.59
N GLY A 755 -3.93 24.24 -5.30
CA GLY A 755 -4.01 22.96 -6.02
C GLY A 755 -4.36 21.72 -5.15
N TYR A 756 -4.74 21.90 -3.88
CA TYR A 756 -5.05 20.78 -2.97
C TYR A 756 -6.17 19.85 -3.49
N GLU A 757 -7.20 20.38 -4.15
CA GLU A 757 -8.33 19.60 -4.65
C GLU A 757 -7.90 18.51 -5.65
N ALA A 758 -7.01 18.88 -6.58
CA ALA A 758 -6.45 17.94 -7.56
C ALA A 758 -5.56 16.89 -6.89
N ARG A 759 -4.80 17.26 -5.84
CA ARG A 759 -3.99 16.31 -5.06
C ARG A 759 -4.86 15.32 -4.29
N VAL A 760 -5.91 15.82 -3.63
CA VAL A 760 -6.87 14.98 -2.90
C VAL A 760 -7.54 13.97 -3.81
N GLU A 761 -8.00 14.39 -4.99
CA GLU A 761 -8.66 13.47 -5.92
C GLU A 761 -7.70 12.38 -6.42
N GLY A 762 -6.47 12.75 -6.80
CA GLY A 762 -5.48 11.74 -7.21
C GLY A 762 -5.09 10.79 -6.07
N TYR A 763 -5.06 11.22 -4.80
CA TYR A 763 -4.84 10.30 -3.68
C TYR A 763 -6.00 9.31 -3.50
N LYS A 764 -7.25 9.75 -3.72
CA LYS A 764 -8.42 8.86 -3.70
C LYS A 764 -8.40 7.84 -4.83
N GLU A 765 -7.96 8.21 -6.02
CA GLU A 765 -7.81 7.28 -7.16
C GLU A 765 -6.76 6.20 -6.86
N LEU A 766 -5.63 6.59 -6.28
CA LEU A 766 -4.60 5.64 -5.84
C LEU A 766 -5.14 4.69 -4.76
N LYS A 767 -5.93 5.21 -3.81
CA LYS A 767 -6.56 4.40 -2.75
C LYS A 767 -7.51 3.35 -3.34
N LYS A 768 -8.41 3.75 -4.23
CA LYS A 768 -9.31 2.82 -4.95
C LYS A 768 -8.54 1.75 -5.72
N THR A 769 -7.41 2.12 -6.32
CA THR A 769 -6.55 1.18 -7.05
C THR A 769 -5.95 0.14 -6.11
N ASN A 770 -5.51 0.55 -4.91
CA ASN A 770 -5.00 -0.40 -3.90
C ASN A 770 -6.08 -1.33 -3.39
N GLU A 771 -7.27 -0.82 -3.08
CA GLU A 771 -8.41 -1.63 -2.62
C GLU A 771 -8.74 -2.73 -3.65
N MET A 772 -8.77 -2.39 -4.94
CA MET A 772 -8.96 -3.38 -6.00
C MET A 772 -7.85 -4.44 -6.05
N ILE A 773 -6.59 -4.05 -5.85
CA ILE A 773 -5.47 -5.01 -5.82
C ILE A 773 -5.62 -5.94 -4.61
N GLU A 774 -5.90 -5.39 -3.43
CA GLU A 774 -6.09 -6.15 -2.20
C GLU A 774 -7.24 -7.15 -2.33
N ASP A 775 -8.37 -6.74 -2.91
CA ASP A 775 -9.51 -7.60 -3.18
C ASP A 775 -9.15 -8.74 -4.14
N ILE A 776 -8.45 -8.44 -5.24
CA ILE A 776 -7.98 -9.46 -6.20
C ILE A 776 -7.05 -10.45 -5.51
N MET A 777 -6.10 -9.97 -4.71
CA MET A 777 -5.14 -10.81 -4.00
C MET A 777 -5.80 -11.66 -2.91
N LYS A 778 -6.75 -11.12 -2.14
CA LYS A 778 -7.54 -11.88 -1.14
C LYS A 778 -8.31 -13.01 -1.81
N ASN A 779 -8.96 -12.72 -2.94
CA ASN A 779 -9.75 -13.69 -3.71
C ASN A 779 -8.89 -14.71 -4.48
N SER A 780 -7.58 -14.46 -4.66
CA SER A 780 -6.66 -15.39 -5.34
C SER A 780 -6.26 -16.60 -4.50
N THR A 781 -6.41 -16.53 -3.17
CA THR A 781 -6.09 -17.63 -2.25
C THR A 781 -7.04 -18.82 -2.39
N THR A 782 -8.26 -18.58 -2.91
CA THR A 782 -9.11 -19.64 -3.47
C THR A 782 -8.65 -19.96 -4.89
N LYS A 783 -7.71 -20.89 -5.00
CA LYS A 783 -7.09 -21.37 -6.24
C LYS A 783 -8.08 -22.14 -7.13
N LYS A 784 -9.18 -21.50 -7.54
CA LYS A 784 -10.18 -22.15 -8.38
C LYS A 784 -9.64 -22.32 -9.80
N SER A 785 -9.62 -23.55 -10.30
CA SER A 785 -9.21 -23.81 -11.68
C SER A 785 -10.18 -23.13 -12.67
N LYS A 786 -9.73 -22.94 -13.92
CA LYS A 786 -10.59 -22.44 -15.00
C LYS A 786 -11.83 -23.34 -15.19
N GLU A 787 -11.69 -24.65 -14.96
CA GLU A 787 -12.81 -25.59 -14.95
C GLU A 787 -13.73 -25.44 -13.73
N GLU A 788 -13.19 -25.19 -12.54
CA GLU A 788 -13.97 -25.01 -11.31
C GLU A 788 -14.78 -23.72 -11.32
N ILE A 789 -14.22 -22.64 -11.88
CA ILE A 789 -14.97 -21.41 -12.13
C ILE A 789 -16.07 -21.68 -13.14
N ASN A 790 -15.79 -22.41 -14.23
CA ASN A 790 -16.79 -22.80 -15.22
C ASN A 790 -17.91 -23.65 -14.58
N ALA A 791 -17.56 -24.60 -13.72
CA ALA A 791 -18.51 -25.42 -12.98
C ALA A 791 -19.36 -24.60 -12.01
N GLU A 792 -18.75 -23.67 -11.26
CA GLU A 792 -19.45 -22.78 -10.32
C GLU A 792 -20.36 -21.78 -11.04
N VAL A 793 -19.93 -21.25 -12.20
CA VAL A 793 -20.78 -20.40 -13.05
C VAL A 793 -21.97 -21.20 -13.55
N LYS A 794 -21.74 -22.39 -14.13
CA LYS A 794 -22.83 -23.28 -14.57
C LYS A 794 -23.75 -23.68 -13.42
N ARG A 795 -23.22 -23.85 -12.21
CA ARG A 795 -23.99 -24.16 -11.00
C ARG A 795 -24.83 -22.96 -10.55
N ARG A 796 -24.24 -21.77 -10.47
CA ARG A 796 -24.95 -20.53 -10.11
C ARG A 796 -25.98 -20.12 -11.15
N MET A 797 -25.69 -20.32 -12.43
CA MET A 797 -26.66 -20.16 -13.50
C MET A 797 -27.79 -21.19 -13.37
N LYS A 798 -27.48 -22.47 -13.08
CA LYS A 798 -28.50 -23.49 -12.74
C LYS A 798 -29.28 -23.16 -11.46
N GLU A 799 -28.73 -22.37 -10.54
CA GLU A 799 -29.35 -21.96 -9.28
C GLU A 799 -30.20 -20.70 -9.42
N GLU A 800 -29.77 -19.71 -10.20
CA GLU A 800 -30.59 -18.58 -10.65
C GLU A 800 -31.69 -19.08 -11.59
N GLU A 801 -31.37 -20.03 -12.47
CA GLU A 801 -32.33 -20.86 -13.16
C GLU A 801 -33.20 -21.66 -12.18
N LYS A 802 -32.76 -22.13 -11.01
CA LYS A 802 -33.72 -22.75 -10.08
C LYS A 802 -34.62 -21.71 -9.42
N LYS A 803 -34.10 -20.52 -9.12
CA LYS A 803 -34.89 -19.40 -8.58
C LYS A 803 -35.90 -18.84 -9.61
N THR A 804 -35.60 -18.93 -10.91
CA THR A 804 -36.43 -18.36 -11.99
C THR A 804 -37.11 -19.43 -12.89
N ARG A 805 -36.48 -20.59 -13.16
CA ARG A 805 -37.02 -21.75 -13.93
C ARG A 805 -37.95 -22.68 -13.15
N VAL A 806 -37.96 -22.74 -11.81
CA VAL A 806 -38.83 -23.74 -11.13
C VAL A 806 -40.33 -23.47 -11.35
N LYS A 807 -40.73 -22.23 -11.67
CA LYS A 807 -42.08 -21.91 -12.15
C LYS A 807 -42.26 -22.04 -13.68
N THR A 808 -41.17 -22.04 -14.46
CA THR A 808 -41.27 -21.79 -15.90
C THR A 808 -40.79 -22.92 -16.83
N MET A 809 -39.74 -23.69 -16.52
CA MET A 809 -39.29 -24.80 -17.39
C MET A 809 -40.11 -26.08 -17.33
N ARG A 810 -40.80 -26.37 -16.21
CA ARG A 810 -41.77 -27.48 -16.15
C ARG A 810 -42.96 -27.30 -17.10
N LEU A 811 -43.13 -26.10 -17.65
CA LEU A 811 -44.22 -25.73 -18.54
C LEU A 811 -43.79 -25.63 -20.02
N PHE A 812 -42.48 -25.66 -20.32
CA PHE A 812 -41.96 -25.66 -21.70
C PHE A 812 -41.55 -27.06 -22.20
N LEU A 813 -41.20 -28.00 -21.31
CA LEU A 813 -40.91 -29.40 -21.66
C LEU A 813 -42.14 -30.34 -21.56
N GLY A 814 -43.34 -29.77 -21.59
CA GLY A 814 -44.59 -30.51 -21.57
C GLY A 814 -44.93 -31.11 -22.94
N LYS A 815 -44.39 -32.31 -23.21
CA LYS A 815 -44.79 -33.34 -24.19
C LYS A 815 -44.05 -33.36 -25.54
N THR A 816 -43.12 -34.32 -25.65
CA THR A 816 -43.21 -35.32 -26.71
C THR A 816 -43.02 -36.72 -26.12
N LYS A 817 -44.18 -37.39 -25.98
CA LYS A 817 -44.49 -38.76 -25.50
C LYS A 817 -44.15 -39.12 -24.06
#